data_AF-A0A7W1G2Y3-F1
#
_entry.id   AF-A0A7W1G2Y3-F1
#
_cell.length_a   1.000
_cell.length_b   1.000
_cell.length_c   1.000
_cell.angle_alpha   90.00
_cell.angle_beta   90.00
_cell.angle_gamma   90.00
#
_symmetry.space_group_name_H-M   'P 1'
#
loop_
_entity.id
_entity.type
_entity.pdbx_description
1 polymer ?
#
loop_
_entity_poly.entity_id
_entity_poly.type
_entity_poly.pdbx_seq_one_letter_code
_entity_poly.pdbx_strand_id
1 'polypeptide(L)'
;MRLTSVLILALAATFACGGDAAPHAGVVSNVLVVSNHVEDVSSIEAFEKSMFKEGMTGEQKAIAIYDAIVTFGHFDPPPVEHSALDSPYPKDAIKIFNVYGYSSEATSLAMVQLARHAGMEARAWTVNKWGCVPEVKYDGAWHAMDPTMTCYFRNAAGAIASVEELRAGVKAWYEKNSDFHGNIEKIRGSIKDGGIAKGPDILKNGAGMNQTNGSFAFNYFGWYTAMLLYDGDNNTPFNYEESYNEGYRVNVQLRRGEVLTRRWSNTGLHVNMDGEGGVPETLACAVGSGVLYLSSQLGDLGNGRIGNGTLAYQMPATDADFQDAVLSADNAVGGATIHAKDAAKPASFVLRMPCSYIYLTGKLSFTSAGAVTVSFSDNNGLDWRELAKPAAGAQEIDLKSFAFRRYDYRLRFAFEGAGASITPPLITHDIQHSQRPLPALGQGENTIAFSAGPDEGTITIEGAGLKSKGKGPTFEDFHAKLENINKGILEQWGTMSPEGTGSVTYPVETPNDMKRLRFGCDYRAGGEGDGWDLQVSFDDGKTFTTVGRTPGPIKQSAKFVTCSDIPPKTRKALVRFSGASKGNTVLFRSRIDADYVEAHGAFAPVQVTYQWEENGQAKQDVHIATSAKDTYKISCGTKPKMVAVVVERSK
;
A
#
# COMPACT_ATOMS: atom_id res chain seq x y z
N MET A 1 -13.90 75.46 59.65
CA MET A 1 -12.99 74.87 58.64
C MET A 1 -13.53 73.51 58.25
N ARG A 2 -14.02 73.37 57.00
CA ARG A 2 -14.51 72.11 56.40
C ARG A 2 -13.51 71.72 55.31
N LEU A 3 -13.16 70.44 55.23
CA LEU A 3 -12.31 69.86 54.18
C LEU A 3 -13.20 69.05 53.23
N THR A 4 -13.12 69.40 51.95
CA THR A 4 -13.89 68.85 50.83
C THR A 4 -13.17 67.63 50.25
N SER A 5 -13.89 66.53 50.06
CA SER A 5 -13.41 65.28 49.46
C SER A 5 -13.65 65.29 47.94
N VAL A 6 -12.66 64.85 47.16
CA VAL A 6 -12.74 64.65 45.70
C VAL A 6 -13.00 63.18 45.42
N LEU A 7 -14.02 62.91 44.60
CA LEU A 7 -14.49 61.60 44.16
C LEU A 7 -13.79 61.24 42.83
N ILE A 8 -13.07 60.11 42.77
CA ILE A 8 -12.51 59.55 41.54
C ILE A 8 -13.41 58.39 41.10
N LEU A 9 -14.00 58.53 39.91
CA LEU A 9 -14.82 57.50 39.24
C LEU A 9 -13.88 56.56 38.47
N ALA A 10 -13.86 55.27 38.81
CA ALA A 10 -13.16 54.24 38.04
C ALA A 10 -14.15 53.55 37.09
N LEU A 11 -13.93 53.70 35.77
CA LEU A 11 -14.62 52.92 34.73
C LEU A 11 -14.03 51.50 34.70
N ALA A 12 -14.83 50.49 35.01
CA ALA A 12 -14.48 49.09 34.76
C ALA A 12 -14.87 48.73 33.33
N ALA A 13 -13.88 48.58 32.45
CA ALA A 13 -14.07 47.98 31.14
C ALA A 13 -14.03 46.45 31.29
N THR A 14 -15.17 45.80 31.12
CA THR A 14 -15.24 44.34 30.94
C THR A 14 -14.67 43.98 29.57
N PHE A 15 -13.41 43.55 29.54
CA PHE A 15 -12.87 42.79 28.41
C PHE A 15 -13.53 41.41 28.43
N ALA A 16 -14.48 41.19 27.53
CA ALA A 16 -14.89 39.85 27.17
C ALA A 16 -13.71 39.20 26.43
N CYS A 17 -12.95 38.36 27.12
CA CYS A 17 -12.13 37.36 26.45
C CYS A 17 -13.08 36.43 25.69
N GLY A 18 -13.25 36.67 24.39
CA GLY A 18 -13.69 35.63 23.47
C GLY A 18 -12.64 34.52 23.55
N GLY A 19 -12.92 33.49 24.33
CA GLY A 19 -12.19 32.23 24.19
C GLY A 19 -12.58 31.70 22.82
N ASP A 20 -11.67 31.80 21.85
CA ASP A 20 -11.76 30.96 20.66
C ASP A 20 -11.92 29.53 21.16
N ALA A 21 -13.07 28.92 20.90
CA ALA A 21 -13.26 27.50 21.13
C ALA A 21 -12.11 26.78 20.42
N ALA A 22 -11.40 25.92 21.13
CA ALA A 22 -10.28 25.18 20.56
C ALA A 22 -10.72 24.58 19.21
N PRO A 23 -9.92 24.74 18.14
CA PRO A 23 -10.32 24.30 16.81
C PRO A 23 -10.73 22.83 16.89
N HIS A 24 -11.94 22.59 16.44
CA HIS A 24 -12.59 21.30 16.54
C HIS A 24 -11.94 20.38 15.49
N ALA A 25 -11.30 19.30 15.95
CA ALA A 25 -10.62 18.36 15.07
C ALA A 25 -11.64 17.68 14.14
N GLY A 26 -11.51 17.86 12.83
CA GLY A 26 -12.34 17.22 11.80
C GLY A 26 -11.85 15.83 11.43
N VAL A 27 -10.52 15.66 11.29
CA VAL A 27 -9.87 14.42 10.86
C VAL A 27 -8.72 14.06 11.81
N VAL A 28 -8.68 12.80 12.27
CA VAL A 28 -7.50 12.23 12.94
C VAL A 28 -6.72 11.39 11.92
N SER A 29 -5.49 11.80 11.60
CA SER A 29 -4.67 11.15 10.57
C SER A 29 -3.68 10.13 11.14
N ASN A 30 -3.21 9.21 10.28
CA ASN A 30 -2.19 8.22 10.61
C ASN A 30 -2.52 7.43 11.89
N VAL A 31 -3.79 7.01 12.02
CA VAL A 31 -4.26 6.19 13.14
C VAL A 31 -3.68 4.78 13.01
N LEU A 32 -2.92 4.38 14.03
CA LEU A 32 -2.27 3.08 14.08
C LEU A 32 -2.51 2.44 15.44
N VAL A 33 -2.79 1.13 15.41
CA VAL A 33 -2.92 0.29 16.59
C VAL A 33 -2.03 -0.93 16.37
N VAL A 34 -1.08 -1.14 17.28
CA VAL A 34 -0.13 -2.26 17.26
C VAL A 34 -0.20 -3.03 18.58
N SER A 35 0.15 -4.31 18.54
CA SER A 35 0.30 -5.16 19.74
C SER A 35 1.77 -5.58 19.89
N ASN A 36 2.16 -6.01 21.08
CA ASN A 36 3.48 -6.61 21.32
C ASN A 36 3.71 -7.98 20.64
N HIS A 37 2.76 -8.47 19.85
CA HIS A 37 2.84 -9.75 19.16
C HIS A 37 3.06 -9.61 17.64
N VAL A 38 2.96 -8.40 17.09
CA VAL A 38 3.01 -8.17 15.64
C VAL A 38 3.88 -6.95 15.37
N GLU A 39 4.87 -7.13 14.50
CA GLU A 39 5.76 -6.08 14.04
C GLU A 39 5.01 -5.01 13.24
N ASP A 40 5.39 -3.75 13.41
CA ASP A 40 4.83 -2.65 12.64
C ASP A 40 5.47 -2.61 11.25
N VAL A 41 4.66 -2.94 10.25
CA VAL A 41 5.02 -2.93 8.83
C VAL A 41 4.14 -1.97 8.03
N SER A 42 3.63 -0.91 8.68
CA SER A 42 2.71 0.08 8.06
C SER A 42 3.36 0.99 7.02
N SER A 43 4.70 1.12 7.06
CA SER A 43 5.53 1.81 6.07
C SER A 43 6.91 1.17 6.00
N ILE A 44 7.74 1.57 5.03
CA ILE A 44 9.13 1.07 4.97
C ILE A 44 9.91 1.52 6.21
N GLU A 45 9.72 2.77 6.67
CA GLU A 45 10.38 3.29 7.87
C GLU A 45 9.96 2.54 9.14
N ALA A 46 8.67 2.16 9.24
CA ALA A 46 8.17 1.34 10.34
C ALA A 46 8.76 -0.08 10.29
N PHE A 47 8.82 -0.67 9.09
CA PHE A 47 9.44 -1.97 8.85
C PHE A 47 10.92 -1.97 9.30
N GLU A 48 11.71 -0.99 8.87
CA GLU A 48 13.13 -0.91 9.23
C GLU A 48 13.32 -0.79 10.74
N LYS A 49 12.51 0.04 11.40
CA LYS A 49 12.53 0.21 12.85
C LYS A 49 12.15 -1.07 13.59
N SER A 50 11.22 -1.86 13.04
CA SER A 50 10.77 -3.12 13.65
C SER A 50 11.77 -4.25 13.44
N MET A 51 12.38 -4.34 12.26
CA MET A 51 13.21 -5.48 11.86
C MET A 51 14.69 -5.30 12.16
N PHE A 52 15.21 -4.07 12.11
CA PHE A 52 16.63 -3.82 12.29
C PHE A 52 16.97 -3.35 13.70
N LYS A 53 18.03 -3.96 14.23
CA LYS A 53 18.63 -3.59 15.51
C LYS A 53 20.03 -3.04 15.28
N GLU A 54 20.45 -2.12 16.14
CA GLU A 54 21.82 -1.62 16.13
C GLU A 54 22.82 -2.78 16.22
N GLY A 55 23.87 -2.74 15.40
CA GLY A 55 24.91 -3.77 15.37
C GLY A 55 24.61 -5.02 14.53
N MET A 56 23.45 -5.10 13.84
CA MET A 56 23.19 -6.21 12.92
C MET A 56 24.21 -6.25 11.77
N THR A 57 24.75 -7.43 11.48
CA THR A 57 25.61 -7.69 10.30
C THR A 57 24.80 -7.59 9.01
N GLY A 58 25.49 -7.50 7.86
CA GLY A 58 24.83 -7.52 6.55
C GLY A 58 23.99 -8.78 6.33
N GLU A 59 24.51 -9.96 6.73
CA GLU A 59 23.76 -11.22 6.70
C GLU A 59 22.50 -11.16 7.58
N GLN A 60 22.62 -10.67 8.82
CA GLN A 60 21.48 -10.58 9.74
C GLN A 60 20.38 -9.67 9.21
N LYS A 61 20.73 -8.54 8.58
CA LYS A 61 19.77 -7.65 7.93
C LYS A 61 19.10 -8.32 6.73
N ALA A 62 19.87 -9.00 5.88
CA ALA A 62 19.33 -9.69 4.71
C ALA A 62 18.37 -10.83 5.12
N ILE A 63 18.71 -11.60 6.15
CA ILE A 63 17.83 -12.63 6.71
C ILE A 63 16.58 -12.01 7.34
N ALA A 64 16.69 -10.90 8.08
CA ALA A 64 15.53 -10.22 8.65
C ALA A 64 14.54 -9.73 7.57
N ILE A 65 15.05 -9.22 6.44
CA ILE A 65 14.21 -8.86 5.29
C ILE A 65 13.53 -10.10 4.71
N TYR A 66 14.29 -11.16 4.47
CA TYR A 66 13.76 -12.42 3.95
C TYR A 66 12.66 -12.99 4.86
N ASP A 67 12.93 -13.11 6.15
CA ASP A 67 12.00 -13.66 7.14
C ASP A 67 10.72 -12.82 7.22
N ALA A 68 10.83 -11.49 7.14
CA ALA A 68 9.67 -10.62 7.11
C ALA A 68 8.82 -10.85 5.85
N ILE A 69 9.42 -10.97 4.68
CA ILE A 69 8.66 -11.24 3.44
C ILE A 69 7.95 -12.58 3.53
N VAL A 70 8.64 -13.63 3.98
CA VAL A 70 8.02 -14.96 4.17
C VAL A 70 6.90 -14.93 5.22
N THR A 71 7.05 -14.11 6.24
CA THR A 71 6.05 -13.93 7.31
C THR A 71 4.80 -13.19 6.83
N PHE A 72 4.97 -12.11 6.08
CA PHE A 72 3.89 -11.20 5.71
C PHE A 72 3.34 -11.41 4.29
N GLY A 73 4.05 -12.11 3.40
CA GLY A 73 3.67 -12.35 2.01
C GLY A 73 3.80 -13.82 1.61
N HIS A 74 2.67 -14.48 1.36
CA HIS A 74 2.62 -15.87 0.90
C HIS A 74 2.59 -15.97 -0.63
N PHE A 75 3.14 -17.04 -1.18
CA PHE A 75 2.98 -17.34 -2.60
C PHE A 75 1.56 -17.83 -2.89
N ASP A 76 0.87 -17.17 -3.82
CA ASP A 76 -0.50 -17.47 -4.30
C ASP A 76 -0.69 -16.83 -5.71
N PRO A 77 -1.78 -17.11 -6.46
CA PRO A 77 -2.10 -16.34 -7.66
C PRO A 77 -2.15 -14.83 -7.36
N PRO A 78 -1.61 -13.98 -8.26
CA PRO A 78 -1.37 -12.58 -7.94
C PRO A 78 -2.67 -11.79 -7.77
N PRO A 79 -2.73 -10.85 -6.81
CA PRO A 79 -3.84 -9.91 -6.74
C PRO A 79 -3.83 -8.96 -7.95
N VAL A 80 -4.97 -8.76 -8.61
CA VAL A 80 -5.07 -7.93 -9.82
C VAL A 80 -5.79 -6.62 -9.48
N GLU A 81 -5.08 -5.49 -9.56
CA GLU A 81 -5.62 -4.15 -9.26
C GLU A 81 -5.80 -3.27 -10.49
N HIS A 82 -5.09 -3.58 -11.58
CA HIS A 82 -4.99 -2.71 -12.76
C HIS A 82 -4.42 -1.32 -12.43
N SER A 83 -3.50 -1.22 -11.47
CA SER A 83 -2.99 0.07 -10.98
C SER A 83 -1.51 0.32 -11.30
N ALA A 84 -0.97 -0.25 -12.38
CA ALA A 84 0.38 0.06 -12.85
C ALA A 84 0.51 -0.08 -14.37
N LEU A 85 1.55 0.54 -14.92
CA LEU A 85 1.80 0.73 -16.36
C LEU A 85 2.19 -0.58 -17.11
N ASP A 86 3.01 -1.44 -16.50
CA ASP A 86 3.61 -2.64 -17.10
C ASP A 86 2.91 -3.96 -16.74
N SER A 87 2.26 -4.03 -15.57
CA SER A 87 1.60 -5.23 -15.05
C SER A 87 0.41 -4.86 -14.16
N PRO A 88 -0.67 -5.66 -14.15
CA PRO A 88 -1.89 -5.33 -13.43
C PRO A 88 -1.83 -5.69 -11.93
N TYR A 89 -0.74 -6.30 -11.43
CA TYR A 89 -0.60 -6.72 -10.04
C TYR A 89 0.39 -5.86 -9.23
N PRO A 90 0.12 -5.66 -7.92
CA PRO A 90 0.96 -4.86 -7.02
C PRO A 90 2.25 -5.59 -6.65
N LYS A 91 3.31 -4.79 -6.51
CA LYS A 91 4.67 -5.27 -6.22
C LYS A 91 5.39 -4.48 -5.12
N ASP A 92 4.68 -3.56 -4.46
CA ASP A 92 5.19 -2.82 -3.30
C ASP A 92 5.10 -3.71 -2.05
N ALA A 93 6.21 -3.89 -1.33
CA ALA A 93 6.31 -4.76 -0.17
C ALA A 93 5.31 -4.41 0.93
N ILE A 94 5.17 -3.12 1.27
CA ILE A 94 4.26 -2.66 2.33
C ILE A 94 2.81 -2.91 1.93
N LYS A 95 2.49 -2.73 0.64
CA LYS A 95 1.16 -3.04 0.10
C LYS A 95 0.87 -4.54 0.15
N ILE A 96 1.83 -5.38 -0.24
CA ILE A 96 1.74 -6.84 -0.13
C ILE A 96 1.46 -7.23 1.33
N PHE A 97 2.20 -6.66 2.28
CA PHE A 97 2.07 -7.02 3.69
C PHE A 97 0.72 -6.64 4.28
N ASN A 98 0.19 -5.46 3.97
CA ASN A 98 -0.96 -4.87 4.64
C ASN A 98 -2.31 -5.09 3.93
N VAL A 99 -2.33 -5.17 2.60
CA VAL A 99 -3.59 -5.29 1.82
C VAL A 99 -3.87 -6.75 1.44
N TYR A 100 -2.83 -7.51 1.11
CA TYR A 100 -2.99 -8.84 0.51
C TYR A 100 -2.64 -9.95 1.48
N GLY A 101 -1.43 -9.90 2.05
CA GLY A 101 -0.83 -11.02 2.75
C GLY A 101 -0.31 -12.11 1.79
N TYR A 102 -0.50 -11.94 0.49
CA TYR A 102 -0.07 -12.88 -0.55
C TYR A 102 0.32 -12.14 -1.82
N SER A 103 1.11 -12.80 -2.66
CA SER A 103 1.41 -12.40 -4.04
C SER A 103 2.01 -13.57 -4.81
N SER A 104 2.35 -13.37 -6.09
CA SER A 104 3.13 -14.34 -6.87
C SER A 104 4.64 -14.10 -6.71
N GLU A 105 5.43 -14.14 -7.78
CA GLU A 105 6.85 -13.81 -7.80
C GLU A 105 7.20 -12.38 -7.30
N ALA A 106 6.21 -11.52 -7.08
CA ALA A 106 6.42 -10.17 -6.54
C ALA A 106 7.05 -10.17 -5.13
N THR A 107 6.96 -11.26 -4.37
CA THR A 107 7.64 -11.40 -3.08
C THR A 107 9.17 -11.35 -3.23
N SER A 108 9.72 -11.85 -4.35
CA SER A 108 11.15 -11.71 -4.67
C SER A 108 11.56 -10.25 -4.93
N LEU A 109 10.69 -9.45 -5.55
CA LEU A 109 10.96 -8.04 -5.81
C LEU A 109 10.83 -7.18 -4.54
N ALA A 110 9.92 -7.54 -3.63
CA ALA A 110 9.84 -6.94 -2.30
C ALA A 110 11.18 -7.05 -1.55
N MET A 111 11.94 -8.13 -1.76
CA MET A 111 13.27 -8.26 -1.16
C MET A 111 14.27 -7.26 -1.73
N VAL A 112 14.29 -7.07 -3.05
CA VAL A 112 15.15 -6.07 -3.69
C VAL A 112 14.79 -4.66 -3.22
N GLN A 113 13.49 -4.35 -3.15
CA GLN A 113 12.98 -3.07 -2.66
C GLN A 113 13.47 -2.78 -1.24
N LEU A 114 13.18 -3.68 -0.29
CA LEU A 114 13.49 -3.48 1.12
C LEU A 114 15.01 -3.45 1.37
N ALA A 115 15.79 -4.28 0.68
CA ALA A 115 17.25 -4.28 0.79
C ALA A 115 17.87 -2.96 0.30
N ARG A 116 17.40 -2.43 -0.84
CA ARG A 116 17.87 -1.13 -1.35
C ARG A 116 17.49 0.02 -0.44
N HIS A 117 16.29 0.00 0.13
CA HIS A 117 15.88 1.03 1.09
C HIS A 117 16.75 0.98 2.36
N ALA A 118 17.11 -0.22 2.82
CA ALA A 118 18.05 -0.44 3.92
C ALA A 118 19.52 -0.08 3.62
N GLY A 119 19.79 0.50 2.43
CA GLY A 119 21.13 0.91 2.00
C GLY A 119 22.02 -0.23 1.53
N MET A 120 21.47 -1.42 1.27
CA MET A 120 22.21 -2.57 0.76
C MET A 120 22.20 -2.58 -0.78
N GLU A 121 23.27 -3.06 -1.40
CA GLU A 121 23.22 -3.37 -2.84
C GLU A 121 22.35 -4.64 -3.04
N ALA A 122 21.34 -4.55 -3.91
CA ALA A 122 20.48 -5.68 -4.24
C ALA A 122 20.15 -5.71 -5.75
N ARG A 123 19.93 -6.91 -6.28
CA ARG A 123 19.57 -7.17 -7.68
C ARG A 123 18.63 -8.37 -7.79
N ALA A 124 17.95 -8.53 -8.93
CA ALA A 124 17.20 -9.74 -9.24
C ALA A 124 17.74 -10.44 -10.51
N TRP A 125 17.64 -11.77 -10.51
CA TRP A 125 17.93 -12.62 -11.65
C TRP A 125 16.64 -13.15 -12.25
N THR A 126 16.54 -13.17 -13.57
CA THR A 126 15.58 -14.04 -14.27
C THR A 126 16.16 -15.45 -14.30
N VAL A 127 15.38 -16.43 -13.82
CA VAL A 127 15.79 -17.83 -13.69
C VAL A 127 14.98 -18.73 -14.64
N ASN A 128 15.40 -19.99 -14.80
CA ASN A 128 14.73 -20.91 -15.72
C ASN A 128 13.31 -21.23 -15.23
N LYS A 129 12.35 -21.27 -16.14
CA LYS A 129 10.98 -21.78 -15.95
C LYS A 129 10.09 -21.11 -14.91
N TRP A 130 10.56 -20.31 -13.95
CA TRP A 130 9.68 -19.63 -12.97
C TRP A 130 10.34 -18.39 -12.33
N GLY A 131 9.81 -17.20 -12.61
CA GLY A 131 9.98 -15.98 -11.80
C GLY A 131 11.39 -15.36 -11.74
N CYS A 132 11.65 -14.66 -10.63
CA CYS A 132 12.91 -13.98 -10.34
C CYS A 132 13.47 -14.37 -8.97
N VAL A 133 14.81 -14.45 -8.87
CA VAL A 133 15.54 -14.73 -7.63
C VAL A 133 16.36 -13.50 -7.24
N PRO A 134 16.14 -12.92 -6.05
CA PRO A 134 16.88 -11.75 -5.62
C PRO A 134 18.22 -12.15 -4.98
N GLU A 135 19.19 -11.26 -5.11
CA GLU A 135 20.44 -11.30 -4.37
C GLU A 135 20.65 -10.00 -3.62
N VAL A 136 21.20 -10.13 -2.41
CA VAL A 136 21.65 -9.00 -1.59
C VAL A 136 23.15 -9.14 -1.39
N LYS A 137 23.88 -8.04 -1.52
CA LYS A 137 25.32 -8.02 -1.34
C LYS A 137 25.67 -7.62 0.10
N TYR A 138 26.51 -8.41 0.74
CA TYR A 138 27.14 -8.08 2.01
C TYR A 138 28.50 -8.78 2.08
N ASP A 139 29.39 -8.29 2.95
CA ASP A 139 30.74 -8.85 3.12
C ASP A 139 31.52 -9.03 1.81
N GLY A 140 31.25 -8.17 0.82
CA GLY A 140 31.89 -8.17 -0.49
C GLY A 140 31.37 -9.20 -1.49
N ALA A 141 30.38 -10.03 -1.14
CA ALA A 141 29.83 -11.09 -2.00
C ALA A 141 28.31 -10.97 -2.19
N TRP A 142 27.79 -11.60 -3.25
CA TRP A 142 26.35 -11.67 -3.55
C TRP A 142 25.74 -12.93 -2.90
N HIS A 143 24.53 -12.81 -2.36
CA HIS A 143 23.87 -13.89 -1.62
C HIS A 143 22.41 -14.01 -2.06
N ALA A 144 22.03 -15.18 -2.59
CA ALA A 144 20.71 -15.45 -3.14
C ALA A 144 19.74 -15.94 -2.05
N MET A 145 18.56 -15.31 -1.97
CA MET A 145 17.50 -15.73 -1.07
C MET A 145 16.17 -15.65 -1.79
N ASP A 146 15.43 -16.76 -1.89
CA ASP A 146 14.19 -16.81 -2.65
C ASP A 146 12.99 -16.85 -1.70
N PRO A 147 12.32 -15.71 -1.43
CA PRO A 147 11.12 -15.68 -0.60
C PRO A 147 9.90 -16.30 -1.30
N THR A 148 9.86 -16.32 -2.64
CA THR A 148 8.78 -16.98 -3.41
C THR A 148 8.78 -18.48 -3.12
N MET A 149 9.97 -19.09 -3.13
CA MET A 149 10.16 -20.50 -2.84
C MET A 149 10.37 -20.79 -1.35
N THR A 150 10.47 -19.78 -0.51
CA THR A 150 10.81 -19.89 0.93
C THR A 150 12.09 -20.70 1.16
N CYS A 151 13.14 -20.39 0.40
CA CYS A 151 14.42 -21.06 0.57
C CYS A 151 15.64 -20.16 0.29
N TYR A 152 16.77 -20.53 0.90
CA TYR A 152 18.11 -20.11 0.49
C TYR A 152 19.08 -21.25 0.83
N PHE A 153 20.22 -21.32 0.15
CA PHE A 153 21.19 -22.41 0.34
C PHE A 153 22.51 -21.86 0.86
N ARG A 154 23.17 -22.61 1.75
CA ARG A 154 24.51 -22.27 2.24
C ARG A 154 25.58 -23.08 1.50
N ASN A 155 26.66 -22.40 1.12
CA ASN A 155 27.84 -23.03 0.53
C ASN A 155 28.69 -23.74 1.59
N ALA A 156 29.78 -24.38 1.17
CA ALA A 156 30.64 -25.15 2.07
C ALA A 156 31.33 -24.32 3.16
N ALA A 157 31.49 -23.00 2.93
CA ALA A 157 32.01 -22.07 3.93
C ALA A 157 30.93 -21.59 4.92
N GLY A 158 29.67 -22.02 4.74
CA GLY A 158 28.55 -21.64 5.56
C GLY A 158 27.89 -20.32 5.15
N ALA A 159 28.42 -19.60 4.17
CA ALA A 159 27.79 -18.38 3.64
C ALA A 159 26.60 -18.72 2.74
N ILE A 160 25.63 -17.81 2.61
CA ILE A 160 24.53 -18.00 1.67
C ILE A 160 25.08 -17.94 0.24
N ALA A 161 24.74 -18.91 -0.60
CA ALA A 161 25.27 -19.01 -1.95
C ALA A 161 24.68 -17.94 -2.88
N SER A 162 25.48 -17.44 -3.81
CA SER A 162 25.03 -16.65 -4.96
C SER A 162 24.29 -17.51 -6.00
N VAL A 163 23.52 -16.87 -6.88
CA VAL A 163 22.90 -17.51 -8.05
C VAL A 163 23.95 -18.12 -8.97
N GLU A 164 25.12 -17.49 -9.10
CA GLU A 164 26.23 -18.00 -9.92
C GLU A 164 26.83 -19.27 -9.33
N GLU A 165 27.03 -19.34 -8.00
CA GLU A 165 27.46 -20.56 -7.31
C GLU A 165 26.43 -21.68 -7.43
N LEU A 166 25.15 -21.37 -7.25
CA LEU A 166 24.04 -22.33 -7.39
C LEU A 166 24.03 -22.93 -8.80
N ARG A 167 24.10 -22.08 -9.83
CA ARG A 167 24.17 -22.49 -11.23
C ARG A 167 25.39 -23.34 -11.52
N ALA A 168 26.57 -22.92 -11.07
CA ALA A 168 27.81 -23.66 -11.29
C ALA A 168 27.76 -25.05 -10.65
N GLY A 169 27.26 -25.16 -9.42
CA GLY A 169 27.13 -26.43 -8.71
C GLY A 169 26.13 -27.39 -9.36
N VAL A 170 24.96 -26.89 -9.75
CA VAL A 170 23.93 -27.70 -10.44
C VAL A 170 24.44 -28.18 -11.81
N LYS A 171 25.03 -27.28 -12.60
CA LYS A 171 25.59 -27.63 -13.91
C LYS A 171 26.68 -28.69 -13.81
N ALA A 172 27.64 -28.52 -12.88
CA ALA A 172 28.73 -29.48 -12.68
C ALA A 172 28.22 -30.87 -12.24
N TRP A 173 27.07 -30.93 -11.56
CA TRP A 173 26.42 -32.19 -11.24
C TRP A 173 25.75 -32.82 -12.47
N TYR A 174 25.04 -32.05 -13.30
CA TYR A 174 24.42 -32.56 -14.53
C TYR A 174 25.45 -33.04 -15.56
N GLU A 175 26.62 -32.42 -15.64
CA GLU A 175 27.72 -32.89 -16.50
C GLU A 175 28.15 -34.34 -16.17
N LYS A 176 27.99 -34.76 -14.91
CA LYS A 176 28.27 -36.11 -14.43
C LYS A 176 27.04 -37.03 -14.37
N ASN A 177 25.84 -36.45 -14.47
CA ASN A 177 24.54 -37.12 -14.30
C ASN A 177 23.58 -36.66 -15.42
N SER A 178 24.04 -36.73 -16.66
CA SER A 178 23.37 -36.11 -17.82
C SER A 178 21.99 -36.69 -18.11
N ASP A 179 21.75 -37.92 -17.66
CA ASP A 179 20.48 -38.65 -17.74
C ASP A 179 19.40 -38.11 -16.77
N PHE A 180 19.74 -37.17 -15.89
CA PHE A 180 18.79 -36.40 -15.08
C PHE A 180 18.42 -35.05 -15.70
N HIS A 181 19.23 -34.52 -16.61
CA HIS A 181 19.05 -33.19 -17.17
C HIS A 181 17.74 -33.11 -17.98
N GLY A 182 16.90 -32.10 -17.69
CA GLY A 182 15.57 -31.95 -18.30
C GLY A 182 14.52 -33.00 -17.88
N ASN A 183 14.85 -33.96 -17.01
CA ASN A 183 13.96 -35.05 -16.62
C ASN A 183 13.40 -34.86 -15.20
N ILE A 184 12.37 -34.01 -15.08
CA ILE A 184 11.77 -33.65 -13.79
C ILE A 184 11.23 -34.84 -13.00
N GLU A 185 10.63 -35.81 -13.68
CA GLU A 185 10.07 -37.01 -13.04
C GLU A 185 11.17 -37.86 -12.41
N LYS A 186 12.32 -37.97 -13.08
CA LYS A 186 13.48 -38.67 -12.53
C LYS A 186 14.12 -37.92 -11.37
N ILE A 187 14.21 -36.59 -11.45
CA ILE A 187 14.71 -35.75 -10.35
C ILE A 187 13.81 -35.94 -9.12
N ARG A 188 12.49 -35.79 -9.29
CA ARG A 188 11.49 -35.98 -8.21
C ARG A 188 11.53 -37.41 -7.65
N GLY A 189 11.60 -38.42 -8.52
CA GLY A 189 11.69 -39.82 -8.13
C GLY A 189 12.92 -40.11 -7.28
N SER A 190 14.07 -39.52 -7.63
CA SER A 190 15.33 -39.77 -6.93
C SER A 190 15.34 -39.33 -5.46
N ILE A 191 14.48 -38.37 -5.08
CA ILE A 191 14.39 -37.88 -3.69
C ILE A 191 14.10 -39.04 -2.74
N LYS A 192 13.21 -39.97 -3.11
CA LYS A 192 12.86 -41.15 -2.31
C LYS A 192 14.05 -42.08 -2.06
N ASP A 193 15.04 -42.06 -2.95
CA ASP A 193 16.24 -42.91 -2.91
C ASP A 193 17.48 -42.15 -2.38
N GLY A 194 17.26 -41.09 -1.61
CA GLY A 194 18.33 -40.25 -1.06
C GLY A 194 18.93 -39.28 -2.08
N GLY A 195 18.15 -38.89 -3.10
CA GLY A 195 18.58 -38.02 -4.20
C GLY A 195 19.15 -36.68 -3.75
N ILE A 196 18.65 -36.10 -2.66
CA ILE A 196 19.18 -34.85 -2.08
C ILE A 196 20.65 -35.04 -1.66
N ALA A 197 20.95 -36.12 -0.93
CA ALA A 197 22.31 -36.43 -0.48
C ALA A 197 23.26 -36.80 -1.63
N LYS A 198 22.72 -37.37 -2.72
CA LYS A 198 23.47 -37.72 -3.94
C LYS A 198 23.52 -36.57 -4.96
N GLY A 199 22.79 -35.50 -4.71
CA GLY A 199 22.66 -34.32 -5.55
C GLY A 199 23.86 -33.38 -5.50
N PRO A 200 23.77 -32.20 -6.14
CA PRO A 200 24.81 -31.18 -6.06
C PRO A 200 25.02 -30.76 -4.60
N ASP A 201 26.27 -30.71 -4.15
CA ASP A 201 26.60 -30.33 -2.77
C ASP A 201 26.00 -28.97 -2.37
N ILE A 202 25.95 -28.03 -3.32
CA ILE A 202 25.42 -26.68 -3.11
C ILE A 202 23.93 -26.65 -2.76
N LEU A 203 23.15 -27.70 -3.08
CA LEU A 203 21.72 -27.77 -2.81
C LEU A 203 21.35 -28.68 -1.62
N LYS A 204 22.34 -29.17 -0.86
CA LYS A 204 22.08 -30.08 0.28
C LYS A 204 21.52 -29.35 1.50
N ASN A 205 22.01 -28.13 1.75
CA ASN A 205 21.73 -27.38 2.98
C ASN A 205 20.81 -26.18 2.71
N GLY A 206 19.59 -26.48 2.22
CA GLY A 206 18.55 -25.47 2.02
C GLY A 206 17.84 -25.10 3.32
N ALA A 207 17.84 -23.82 3.67
CA ALA A 207 16.95 -23.28 4.71
C ALA A 207 15.49 -23.43 4.27
N GLY A 208 14.61 -23.81 5.20
CA GLY A 208 13.19 -24.06 4.91
C GLY A 208 12.89 -25.36 4.15
N MET A 209 13.92 -26.14 3.77
CA MET A 209 13.76 -27.40 3.04
C MET A 209 13.54 -28.58 3.99
N ASN A 210 12.49 -29.37 3.73
CA ASN A 210 12.31 -30.66 4.37
C ASN A 210 13.31 -31.66 3.78
N GLN A 211 14.25 -32.11 4.61
CA GLN A 211 15.35 -32.99 4.21
C GLN A 211 14.90 -34.41 3.85
N THR A 212 13.68 -34.81 4.21
CA THR A 212 13.17 -36.16 3.93
C THR A 212 12.55 -36.27 2.53
N ASN A 213 11.80 -35.26 2.12
CA ASN A 213 11.03 -35.28 0.86
C ASN A 213 11.43 -34.14 -0.10
N GLY A 214 12.40 -33.30 0.27
CA GLY A 214 12.89 -32.18 -0.52
C GLY A 214 11.89 -31.05 -0.71
N SER A 215 10.71 -31.06 -0.07
CA SER A 215 9.73 -29.98 -0.25
C SER A 215 10.20 -28.71 0.44
N PHE A 216 9.97 -27.56 -0.19
CA PHE A 216 9.96 -26.28 0.52
C PHE A 216 8.61 -26.06 1.18
N ALA A 217 8.50 -24.94 1.88
CA ALA A 217 7.52 -24.79 2.93
C ALA A 217 6.06 -24.71 2.46
N PHE A 218 5.84 -24.26 1.21
CA PHE A 218 4.52 -24.24 0.57
C PHE A 218 4.18 -25.51 -0.21
N ASN A 219 5.08 -26.51 -0.25
CA ASN A 219 4.97 -27.77 -0.98
C ASN A 219 4.69 -27.67 -2.50
N TYR A 220 4.56 -26.44 -3.05
CA TYR A 220 4.59 -26.15 -4.49
C TYR A 220 5.96 -26.41 -5.08
N PHE A 221 6.97 -26.03 -4.31
CA PHE A 221 8.35 -26.05 -4.72
C PHE A 221 9.13 -27.04 -3.86
N GLY A 222 10.29 -27.44 -4.37
CA GLY A 222 11.21 -28.24 -3.59
C GLY A 222 12.59 -28.26 -4.22
N TRP A 223 13.44 -29.11 -3.68
CA TRP A 223 14.79 -29.35 -4.15
C TRP A 223 14.86 -29.58 -5.67
N TYR A 224 13.87 -30.32 -6.22
CA TYR A 224 13.75 -30.54 -7.66
C TYR A 224 13.51 -29.24 -8.46
N THR A 225 12.84 -28.24 -7.87
CA THR A 225 12.64 -26.93 -8.48
C THR A 225 13.95 -26.18 -8.55
N ALA A 226 14.74 -26.16 -7.48
CA ALA A 226 16.07 -25.54 -7.47
C ALA A 226 17.01 -26.18 -8.52
N MET A 227 16.94 -27.51 -8.69
CA MET A 227 17.65 -28.23 -9.75
C MET A 227 17.29 -27.77 -11.17
N LEU A 228 16.10 -27.21 -11.38
CA LEU A 228 15.64 -26.69 -12.68
C LEU A 228 15.95 -25.20 -12.84
N LEU A 229 15.78 -24.39 -11.78
CA LEU A 229 16.04 -22.95 -11.86
C LEU A 229 17.49 -22.62 -12.25
N TYR A 230 18.41 -23.46 -11.80
CA TYR A 230 19.85 -23.25 -11.91
C TYR A 230 20.53 -24.22 -12.89
N ASP A 231 19.78 -24.94 -13.73
CA ASP A 231 20.33 -25.92 -14.68
C ASP A 231 21.18 -25.30 -15.81
N GLY A 232 20.94 -24.02 -16.12
CA GLY A 232 21.66 -23.31 -17.18
C GLY A 232 20.92 -23.28 -18.52
N ASP A 233 19.75 -23.89 -18.62
CA ASP A 233 18.95 -23.96 -19.85
C ASP A 233 18.35 -22.59 -20.20
N ASN A 234 17.91 -22.44 -21.45
CA ASN A 234 17.26 -21.22 -21.97
C ASN A 234 18.06 -19.92 -21.77
N ASN A 235 19.40 -20.01 -21.71
CA ASN A 235 20.29 -18.90 -21.36
C ASN A 235 19.98 -18.25 -19.99
N THR A 236 19.42 -19.02 -19.06
CA THR A 236 19.15 -18.61 -17.67
C THR A 236 20.12 -19.29 -16.70
N PRO A 237 20.27 -18.77 -15.47
CA PRO A 237 19.83 -17.45 -15.02
C PRO A 237 20.62 -16.31 -15.68
N PHE A 238 19.97 -15.15 -15.88
CA PHE A 238 20.62 -13.91 -16.32
C PHE A 238 20.15 -12.70 -15.51
N ASN A 239 21.02 -11.71 -15.37
CA ASN A 239 20.71 -10.47 -14.67
C ASN A 239 19.65 -9.66 -15.44
N TYR A 240 18.43 -9.71 -14.93
CA TYR A 240 17.27 -8.94 -15.37
C TYR A 240 16.26 -8.90 -14.21
N GLU A 241 15.93 -7.67 -13.83
CA GLU A 241 15.02 -7.37 -12.73
C GLU A 241 13.66 -7.00 -13.32
N GLU A 242 12.59 -7.55 -12.77
CA GLU A 242 11.24 -7.10 -13.10
C GLU A 242 10.89 -5.81 -12.38
N SER A 243 9.98 -5.03 -12.96
CA SER A 243 9.55 -3.75 -12.40
C SER A 243 8.87 -3.91 -11.05
N TYR A 244 9.06 -2.97 -10.13
CA TYR A 244 8.24 -2.80 -8.93
C TYR A 244 7.92 -1.32 -8.66
N ASN A 245 6.92 -1.07 -7.81
CA ASN A 245 6.61 0.28 -7.31
C ASN A 245 7.00 0.40 -5.84
N GLU A 246 7.27 1.64 -5.42
CA GLU A 246 7.54 2.00 -4.04
C GLU A 246 6.70 3.23 -3.67
N GLY A 247 6.23 3.29 -2.43
CA GLY A 247 5.67 4.50 -1.83
C GLY A 247 4.38 4.28 -1.03
N TYR A 248 3.78 3.08 -1.12
CA TYR A 248 2.57 2.76 -0.38
C TYR A 248 2.84 2.82 1.14
N ARG A 249 1.88 3.39 1.86
CA ARG A 249 1.86 3.48 3.32
C ARG A 249 0.44 3.27 3.82
N VAL A 250 0.30 2.62 4.96
CA VAL A 250 -0.97 2.60 5.69
C VAL A 250 -1.15 3.96 6.35
N ASN A 251 -2.14 4.71 5.90
CA ASN A 251 -2.63 5.95 6.51
C ASN A 251 -4.13 5.81 6.76
N VAL A 252 -4.50 5.36 7.96
CA VAL A 252 -5.90 5.36 8.40
C VAL A 252 -6.24 6.77 8.87
N GLN A 253 -7.19 7.39 8.18
CA GLN A 253 -7.77 8.68 8.56
C GLN A 253 -9.18 8.44 9.09
N LEU A 254 -9.53 9.07 10.20
CA LEU A 254 -10.85 8.94 10.82
C LEU A 254 -11.53 10.29 10.94
N ARG A 255 -12.65 10.45 10.24
CA ARG A 255 -13.61 11.55 10.44
C ARG A 255 -14.64 11.20 11.52
N ARG A 256 -15.38 12.21 11.96
CA ARG A 256 -16.56 11.98 12.82
C ARG A 256 -17.60 11.18 12.03
N GLY A 257 -18.15 10.13 12.64
CA GLY A 257 -19.10 9.22 11.98
C GLY A 257 -18.44 8.20 11.04
N GLU A 258 -17.11 8.18 10.96
CA GLU A 258 -16.35 7.18 10.22
C GLU A 258 -15.91 6.04 11.13
N VAL A 259 -16.15 4.80 10.67
CA VAL A 259 -15.86 3.57 11.39
C VAL A 259 -15.12 2.62 10.44
N LEU A 260 -13.90 2.25 10.82
CA LEU A 260 -13.13 1.22 10.14
C LEU A 260 -13.14 -0.05 10.99
N THR A 261 -13.73 -1.12 10.46
CA THR A 261 -13.68 -2.46 11.04
C THR A 261 -12.78 -3.34 10.19
N ARG A 262 -11.81 -4.01 10.82
CA ARG A 262 -10.96 -5.02 10.17
C ARG A 262 -11.21 -6.37 10.86
N ARG A 263 -11.61 -7.39 10.10
CA ARG A 263 -11.95 -8.70 10.64
C ARG A 263 -10.90 -9.72 10.24
N TRP A 264 -10.59 -10.64 11.15
CA TRP A 264 -9.77 -11.81 10.84
C TRP A 264 -10.53 -12.87 10.04
N SER A 265 -11.84 -12.72 9.86
CA SER A 265 -12.63 -13.57 8.97
C SER A 265 -12.66 -13.01 7.54
N ASN A 266 -12.81 -13.90 6.57
CA ASN A 266 -13.15 -13.57 5.18
C ASN A 266 -14.59 -14.01 4.88
N THR A 267 -15.34 -13.23 4.10
CA THR A 267 -16.75 -13.48 3.73
C THR A 267 -16.90 -14.04 2.31
N GLY A 268 -15.80 -14.49 1.70
CA GLY A 268 -15.71 -14.88 0.28
C GLY A 268 -15.36 -13.72 -0.64
N LEU A 269 -15.20 -12.49 -0.12
CA LEU A 269 -14.82 -11.33 -0.91
C LEU A 269 -13.30 -11.20 -1.00
N HIS A 270 -12.80 -11.02 -2.22
CA HIS A 270 -11.39 -10.75 -2.49
C HIS A 270 -11.21 -9.94 -3.78
N VAL A 271 -10.04 -9.37 -3.99
CA VAL A 271 -9.75 -8.47 -5.13
C VAL A 271 -9.94 -9.14 -6.50
N ASN A 272 -9.78 -10.46 -6.57
CA ASN A 272 -9.90 -11.30 -7.78
C ASN A 272 -11.30 -11.92 -7.93
N MET A 273 -12.30 -11.47 -7.16
CA MET A 273 -13.65 -12.08 -7.12
C MET A 273 -14.45 -11.95 -8.42
N ASP A 274 -13.96 -11.15 -9.38
CA ASP A 274 -14.51 -11.04 -10.74
C ASP A 274 -13.95 -12.11 -11.70
N GLY A 275 -13.08 -12.99 -11.20
CA GLY A 275 -12.44 -14.07 -11.96
C GLY A 275 -11.07 -13.71 -12.54
N GLU A 276 -10.64 -12.45 -12.44
CA GLU A 276 -9.31 -12.05 -12.92
C GLU A 276 -8.24 -12.40 -11.88
N GLY A 277 -7.12 -13.00 -12.30
CA GLY A 277 -5.99 -13.32 -11.40
C GLY A 277 -6.13 -14.60 -10.58
N GLY A 278 -7.25 -15.30 -10.66
CA GLY A 278 -7.49 -16.56 -9.95
C GLY A 278 -7.87 -16.37 -8.47
N VAL A 279 -8.47 -17.41 -7.89
CA VAL A 279 -8.86 -17.43 -6.47
C VAL A 279 -7.62 -17.77 -5.63
N PRO A 280 -7.24 -16.94 -4.65
CA PRO A 280 -6.15 -17.25 -3.72
C PRO A 280 -6.45 -18.52 -2.94
N GLU A 281 -5.56 -19.51 -2.98
CA GLU A 281 -5.70 -20.78 -2.28
C GLU A 281 -5.61 -20.62 -0.76
N THR A 282 -4.94 -19.57 -0.30
CA THR A 282 -4.90 -19.18 1.11
C THR A 282 -6.28 -18.91 1.71
N LEU A 283 -7.32 -18.67 0.89
CA LEU A 283 -8.72 -18.58 1.36
C LEU A 283 -9.29 -19.91 1.83
N ALA A 284 -8.84 -21.02 1.25
CA ALA A 284 -9.37 -22.36 1.52
C ALA A 284 -8.53 -23.15 2.53
N CYS A 285 -7.34 -22.66 2.89
CA CYS A 285 -6.40 -23.36 3.76
C CYS A 285 -6.53 -22.95 5.23
N ALA A 286 -6.43 -23.93 6.14
CA ALA A 286 -6.27 -23.65 7.56
C ALA A 286 -4.80 -23.30 7.88
N VAL A 287 -4.59 -22.38 8.82
CA VAL A 287 -3.25 -22.06 9.34
C VAL A 287 -2.56 -23.33 9.84
N GLY A 288 -1.31 -23.54 9.42
CA GLY A 288 -0.54 -24.76 9.72
C GLY A 288 -0.77 -25.91 8.73
N SER A 289 -1.50 -25.69 7.63
CA SER A 289 -1.75 -26.68 6.59
C SER A 289 -1.65 -26.09 5.18
N GLY A 290 -1.44 -26.95 4.17
CA GLY A 290 -1.36 -26.52 2.77
C GLY A 290 -0.34 -25.40 2.57
N VAL A 291 -0.76 -24.35 1.84
CA VAL A 291 0.06 -23.15 1.57
C VAL A 291 0.31 -22.29 2.82
N LEU A 292 -0.40 -22.52 3.93
CA LEU A 292 -0.24 -21.81 5.20
C LEU A 292 0.53 -22.64 6.25
N TYR A 293 1.24 -23.69 5.82
CA TYR A 293 1.97 -24.59 6.72
C TYR A 293 2.94 -23.85 7.66
N LEU A 294 3.73 -22.91 7.13
CA LEU A 294 4.69 -22.15 7.93
C LEU A 294 4.05 -21.12 8.84
N SER A 295 2.82 -20.65 8.59
CA SER A 295 2.30 -19.47 9.28
C SER A 295 2.34 -19.66 10.82
N SER A 296 1.99 -20.85 11.32
CA SER A 296 2.08 -21.14 12.76
C SER A 296 3.52 -21.14 13.32
N GLN A 297 4.51 -21.53 12.52
CA GLN A 297 5.93 -21.54 12.90
C GLN A 297 6.53 -20.13 12.87
N LEU A 298 5.96 -19.25 12.05
CA LEU A 298 6.33 -17.83 11.91
C LEU A 298 5.57 -16.93 12.91
N GLY A 299 4.95 -17.52 13.93
CA GLY A 299 4.29 -16.79 15.01
C GLY A 299 2.94 -16.18 14.64
N ASP A 300 2.30 -16.64 13.55
CA ASP A 300 1.02 -16.09 13.12
C ASP A 300 -0.10 -16.42 14.10
N LEU A 301 -0.82 -15.37 14.53
CA LEU A 301 -1.93 -15.45 15.48
C LEU A 301 -3.29 -15.30 14.79
N GLY A 302 -3.30 -15.03 13.48
CA GLY A 302 -4.51 -14.99 12.67
C GLY A 302 -5.10 -16.38 12.40
N ASN A 303 -6.33 -16.39 11.87
CA ASN A 303 -7.04 -17.63 11.50
C ASN A 303 -6.87 -17.99 10.02
N GLY A 304 -6.22 -17.12 9.24
CA GLY A 304 -5.97 -17.27 7.81
C GLY A 304 -5.04 -16.16 7.33
N ARG A 305 -5.05 -15.88 6.02
CA ARG A 305 -4.20 -14.83 5.43
C ARG A 305 -4.95 -13.57 5.02
N ILE A 306 -6.12 -13.75 4.42
CA ILE A 306 -6.91 -12.68 3.82
C ILE A 306 -8.09 -12.38 4.73
N GLY A 307 -8.20 -11.13 5.19
CA GLY A 307 -9.32 -10.65 5.99
C GLY A 307 -10.23 -9.73 5.18
N ASN A 308 -11.50 -9.64 5.59
CA ASN A 308 -12.38 -8.59 5.12
C ASN A 308 -12.68 -7.60 6.24
N GLY A 309 -12.97 -6.36 5.84
CA GLY A 309 -13.37 -5.30 6.73
C GLY A 309 -14.51 -4.49 6.16
N THR A 310 -14.93 -3.49 6.91
CA THR A 310 -15.87 -2.48 6.43
C THR A 310 -15.34 -1.09 6.75
N LEU A 311 -15.41 -0.19 5.76
CA LEU A 311 -15.31 1.25 6.00
C LEU A 311 -16.71 1.84 5.85
N ALA A 312 -17.23 2.43 6.92
CA ALA A 312 -18.52 3.09 6.94
C ALA A 312 -18.34 4.55 7.32
N TYR A 313 -18.93 5.46 6.57
CA TYR A 313 -18.96 6.89 6.86
C TYR A 313 -20.41 7.36 6.89
N GLN A 314 -20.91 7.59 8.11
CA GLN A 314 -22.15 8.32 8.33
C GLN A 314 -21.79 9.79 8.46
N MET A 315 -22.03 10.58 7.41
CA MET A 315 -21.68 12.00 7.41
C MET A 315 -22.40 12.72 8.57
N PRO A 316 -21.67 13.40 9.47
CA PRO A 316 -22.28 14.26 10.48
C PRO A 316 -22.76 15.55 9.80
N ALA A 317 -23.86 16.11 10.28
CA ALA A 317 -24.50 17.24 9.61
C ALA A 317 -25.12 18.26 10.54
N THR A 318 -24.60 18.44 11.76
CA THR A 318 -24.84 19.73 12.40
C THR A 318 -24.15 20.83 11.57
N ASP A 319 -24.61 22.09 11.65
CA ASP A 319 -24.05 23.19 10.84
C ASP A 319 -22.53 23.34 11.03
N ALA A 320 -22.03 23.10 12.24
CA ALA A 320 -20.61 23.12 12.56
C ALA A 320 -19.86 21.91 11.97
N ASP A 321 -20.46 20.72 12.02
CA ASP A 321 -19.82 19.48 11.56
C ASP A 321 -19.72 19.38 10.04
N PHE A 322 -20.62 20.04 9.29
CA PHE A 322 -20.67 19.93 7.85
C PHE A 322 -19.37 20.40 7.17
N GLN A 323 -18.78 21.50 7.65
CA GLN A 323 -17.54 22.01 7.06
C GLN A 323 -16.35 21.09 7.36
N ASP A 324 -16.30 20.48 8.54
CA ASP A 324 -15.28 19.49 8.91
C ASP A 324 -15.43 18.16 8.13
N ALA A 325 -16.63 17.89 7.61
CA ALA A 325 -17.00 16.63 6.98
C ALA A 325 -16.75 16.57 5.46
N VAL A 326 -16.59 17.73 4.79
CA VAL A 326 -16.45 17.85 3.34
C VAL A 326 -15.04 18.24 2.92
N LEU A 327 -14.63 17.82 1.73
CA LEU A 327 -13.36 18.25 1.12
C LEU A 327 -13.46 19.70 0.62
N SER A 328 -14.61 20.06 0.06
CA SER A 328 -14.94 21.42 -0.38
C SER A 328 -16.45 21.60 -0.47
N ALA A 329 -16.91 22.84 -0.33
CA ALA A 329 -18.30 23.23 -0.52
C ALA A 329 -18.38 24.59 -1.22
N ASP A 330 -19.32 24.71 -2.16
CA ASP A 330 -19.68 25.96 -2.82
C ASP A 330 -21.18 26.19 -2.62
N ASN A 331 -21.54 27.30 -1.95
CA ASN A 331 -22.91 27.65 -1.59
C ASN A 331 -23.73 26.54 -0.89
N ALA A 332 -23.09 25.51 -0.30
CA ALA A 332 -23.77 24.43 0.42
C ALA A 332 -23.64 24.59 1.94
N VAL A 333 -24.70 24.24 2.67
CA VAL A 333 -24.75 24.23 4.14
C VAL A 333 -25.35 22.94 4.67
N GLY A 334 -24.89 22.54 5.86
CA GLY A 334 -25.39 21.38 6.60
C GLY A 334 -26.68 21.65 7.38
N GLY A 335 -27.09 20.67 8.19
CA GLY A 335 -28.29 20.68 9.00
C GLY A 335 -28.97 19.30 9.00
N ALA A 336 -30.28 19.27 9.32
CA ALA A 336 -31.09 18.06 9.12
C ALA A 336 -31.08 17.58 7.66
N THR A 337 -30.92 18.52 6.72
CA THR A 337 -30.64 18.27 5.32
C THR A 337 -29.50 19.17 4.84
N ILE A 338 -28.75 18.70 3.86
CA ILE A 338 -27.73 19.47 3.14
C ILE A 338 -28.39 20.13 1.93
N HIS A 339 -28.23 21.43 1.80
CA HIS A 339 -28.92 22.24 0.79
C HIS A 339 -28.16 23.52 0.45
N ALA A 340 -28.67 24.31 -0.50
CA ALA A 340 -28.09 25.59 -0.88
C ALA A 340 -28.27 26.64 0.24
N LYS A 341 -27.20 27.34 0.60
CA LYS A 341 -27.20 28.48 1.53
C LYS A 341 -28.02 29.65 0.96
N ASP A 342 -27.77 29.97 -0.31
CA ASP A 342 -28.58 30.89 -1.12
C ASP A 342 -29.37 30.07 -2.14
N ALA A 343 -30.67 29.90 -1.90
CA ALA A 343 -31.56 29.08 -2.73
C ALA A 343 -31.74 29.62 -4.16
N ALA A 344 -31.29 30.84 -4.45
CA ALA A 344 -31.31 31.41 -5.80
C ALA A 344 -30.07 31.03 -6.63
N LYS A 345 -29.07 30.37 -6.03
CA LYS A 345 -27.83 29.97 -6.69
C LYS A 345 -27.65 28.46 -6.64
N PRO A 346 -27.00 27.84 -7.65
CA PRO A 346 -26.54 26.47 -7.55
C PRO A 346 -25.66 26.28 -6.30
N ALA A 347 -25.67 25.07 -5.76
CA ALA A 347 -24.79 24.70 -4.66
C ALA A 347 -24.14 23.35 -4.93
N SER A 348 -22.96 23.11 -4.38
CA SER A 348 -22.33 21.80 -4.43
C SER A 348 -21.41 21.55 -3.24
N PHE A 349 -21.13 20.28 -2.96
CA PHE A 349 -20.05 19.90 -2.07
C PHE A 349 -19.39 18.60 -2.54
N VAL A 350 -18.16 18.39 -2.09
CA VAL A 350 -17.34 17.23 -2.43
C VAL A 350 -16.98 16.45 -1.17
N LEU A 351 -17.22 15.14 -1.19
CA LEU A 351 -16.70 14.18 -0.21
C LEU A 351 -15.50 13.46 -0.80
N ARG A 352 -14.48 13.24 0.04
CA ARG A 352 -13.37 12.32 -0.24
C ARG A 352 -13.58 11.02 0.54
N MET A 353 -13.24 9.88 -0.05
CA MET A 353 -13.34 8.57 0.58
C MET A 353 -12.01 7.80 0.48
N PRO A 354 -11.00 8.19 1.28
CA PRO A 354 -9.72 7.51 1.31
C PRO A 354 -9.79 6.23 2.16
N CYS A 355 -9.10 5.18 1.73
CA CYS A 355 -8.88 3.96 2.49
C CYS A 355 -7.47 3.45 2.21
N SER A 356 -6.78 2.98 3.25
CA SER A 356 -5.52 2.25 3.08
C SER A 356 -5.73 0.86 2.48
N TYR A 357 -6.97 0.36 2.51
CA TYR A 357 -7.32 -0.98 2.06
C TYR A 357 -8.16 -0.89 0.79
N ILE A 358 -8.16 -1.95 0.01
CA ILE A 358 -8.80 -1.96 -1.30
C ILE A 358 -10.31 -2.15 -1.17
N TYR A 359 -11.10 -1.30 -1.83
CA TYR A 359 -12.55 -1.44 -1.89
C TYR A 359 -12.99 -2.63 -2.77
N LEU A 360 -13.87 -3.47 -2.23
CA LEU A 360 -14.43 -4.65 -2.90
C LEU A 360 -15.89 -4.46 -3.34
N THR A 361 -16.63 -3.64 -2.60
CA THR A 361 -18.02 -3.26 -2.87
C THR A 361 -18.19 -1.77 -2.58
N GLY A 362 -19.40 -1.23 -2.69
CA GLY A 362 -19.70 0.09 -2.15
C GLY A 362 -21.17 0.43 -2.27
N LYS A 363 -21.70 1.19 -1.31
CA LYS A 363 -23.10 1.62 -1.27
C LYS A 363 -23.21 3.02 -0.71
N LEU A 364 -23.98 3.86 -1.39
CA LEU A 364 -24.34 5.21 -0.98
C LEU A 364 -25.84 5.30 -0.71
N SER A 365 -26.22 5.74 0.49
CA SER A 365 -27.62 5.86 0.90
C SER A 365 -27.93 7.25 1.45
N PHE A 366 -29.02 7.86 0.98
CA PHE A 366 -29.52 9.17 1.43
C PHE A 366 -30.98 9.34 0.97
N THR A 367 -31.70 10.33 1.49
CA THR A 367 -32.98 10.78 0.93
C THR A 367 -32.74 12.05 0.14
N SER A 368 -33.33 12.16 -1.05
CA SER A 368 -33.24 13.35 -1.91
C SER A 368 -34.57 14.09 -2.00
N ALA A 369 -34.51 15.40 -2.22
CA ALA A 369 -35.62 16.23 -2.67
C ALA A 369 -35.11 17.25 -3.70
N GLY A 370 -35.97 17.68 -4.62
CA GLY A 370 -35.62 18.61 -5.69
C GLY A 370 -34.61 18.05 -6.70
N ALA A 371 -33.92 18.93 -7.44
CA ALA A 371 -32.95 18.52 -8.45
C ALA A 371 -31.56 18.37 -7.84
N VAL A 372 -31.13 17.11 -7.68
CA VAL A 372 -29.80 16.75 -7.20
C VAL A 372 -29.07 15.92 -8.25
N THR A 373 -27.80 16.20 -8.46
CA THR A 373 -26.90 15.36 -9.26
C THR A 373 -25.76 14.86 -8.39
N VAL A 374 -25.48 13.57 -8.44
CA VAL A 374 -24.30 12.95 -7.82
C VAL A 374 -23.29 12.61 -8.92
N SER A 375 -22.05 13.03 -8.75
CA SER A 375 -20.93 12.72 -9.66
C SER A 375 -19.81 12.01 -8.91
N PHE A 376 -19.00 11.23 -9.63
CA PHE A 376 -17.89 10.44 -9.11
C PHE A 376 -16.57 10.83 -9.79
N SER A 377 -15.46 10.78 -9.06
CA SER A 377 -14.10 10.92 -9.59
C SER A 377 -13.13 9.95 -8.90
N ASP A 378 -12.39 9.13 -9.66
CA ASP A 378 -11.27 8.29 -9.19
C ASP A 378 -9.89 8.83 -9.63
N ASN A 379 -9.83 10.06 -10.15
CA ASN A 379 -8.60 10.74 -10.57
C ASN A 379 -8.41 12.09 -9.86
N ASN A 380 -8.63 12.09 -8.54
CA ASN A 380 -8.38 13.24 -7.66
C ASN A 380 -9.21 14.50 -7.97
N GLY A 381 -10.38 14.34 -8.61
CA GLY A 381 -11.28 15.44 -8.94
C GLY A 381 -10.98 16.15 -10.26
N LEU A 382 -10.03 15.63 -11.06
CA LEU A 382 -9.70 16.15 -12.38
C LEU A 382 -10.88 15.99 -13.35
N ASP A 383 -11.46 14.78 -13.40
CA ASP A 383 -12.63 14.49 -14.21
C ASP A 383 -13.80 14.01 -13.34
N TRP A 384 -15.01 14.32 -13.80
CA TRP A 384 -16.25 13.98 -13.12
C TRP A 384 -17.18 13.25 -14.06
N ARG A 385 -17.62 12.06 -13.65
CA ARG A 385 -18.69 11.30 -14.33
C ARG A 385 -19.96 11.35 -13.52
N GLU A 386 -21.10 11.51 -14.19
CA GLU A 386 -22.41 11.42 -13.54
C GLU A 386 -22.59 10.00 -12.99
N LEU A 387 -22.88 9.92 -11.69
CA LEU A 387 -23.21 8.68 -10.99
C LEU A 387 -24.72 8.47 -10.97
N ALA A 388 -25.48 9.51 -10.62
CA ALA A 388 -26.94 9.46 -10.58
C ALA A 388 -27.57 10.87 -10.59
N LYS A 389 -28.82 10.92 -11.04
CA LYS A 389 -29.78 12.01 -10.81
C LYS A 389 -30.95 11.47 -9.99
N PRO A 390 -30.81 11.39 -8.65
CA PRO A 390 -31.82 10.78 -7.80
C PRO A 390 -33.17 11.48 -7.93
N ALA A 391 -34.24 10.67 -7.91
CA ALA A 391 -35.59 11.18 -7.72
C ALA A 391 -35.82 11.60 -6.25
N ALA A 392 -36.92 12.29 -5.98
CA ALA A 392 -37.31 12.58 -4.61
C ALA A 392 -37.61 11.26 -3.83
N GLY A 393 -37.18 11.20 -2.57
CA GLY A 393 -37.33 10.03 -1.71
C GLY A 393 -36.01 9.31 -1.41
N ALA A 394 -36.11 8.15 -0.76
CA ALA A 394 -34.97 7.35 -0.35
C ALA A 394 -34.20 6.82 -1.57
N GLN A 395 -32.88 6.96 -1.53
CA GLN A 395 -31.94 6.58 -2.57
C GLN A 395 -30.96 5.56 -2.04
N GLU A 396 -30.65 4.58 -2.88
CA GLU A 396 -29.60 3.60 -2.66
C GLU A 396 -28.87 3.41 -3.98
N ILE A 397 -27.59 3.76 -4.00
CA ILE A 397 -26.74 3.73 -5.19
C ILE A 397 -25.60 2.75 -4.94
N ASP A 398 -25.49 1.75 -5.82
CA ASP A 398 -24.34 0.83 -5.84
C ASP A 398 -23.12 1.56 -6.40
N LEU A 399 -22.04 1.58 -5.61
CA LEU A 399 -20.76 2.18 -5.97
C LEU A 399 -19.75 1.13 -6.49
N LYS A 400 -20.05 -0.16 -6.44
CA LYS A 400 -19.09 -1.23 -6.76
C LYS A 400 -18.48 -1.05 -8.14
N SER A 401 -19.29 -0.80 -9.18
CA SER A 401 -18.78 -0.61 -10.54
C SER A 401 -17.86 0.62 -10.70
N PHE A 402 -17.88 1.54 -9.74
CA PHE A 402 -17.09 2.77 -9.74
C PHE A 402 -15.85 2.69 -8.84
N ALA A 403 -16.00 2.08 -7.66
CA ALA A 403 -15.02 2.10 -6.57
C ALA A 403 -14.26 0.77 -6.41
N PHE A 404 -14.66 -0.31 -7.07
CA PHE A 404 -13.94 -1.59 -7.00
C PHE A 404 -12.46 -1.41 -7.39
N ARG A 405 -11.57 -1.98 -6.58
CA ARG A 405 -10.10 -1.84 -6.73
C ARG A 405 -9.57 -0.41 -6.59
N ARG A 406 -10.28 0.46 -5.87
CA ARG A 406 -9.80 1.82 -5.54
C ARG A 406 -9.40 1.91 -4.07
N TYR A 407 -8.56 2.91 -3.80
CA TYR A 407 -8.11 3.33 -2.46
C TYR A 407 -8.62 4.73 -2.12
N ASP A 408 -8.93 5.55 -3.12
CA ASP A 408 -9.41 6.90 -2.92
C ASP A 408 -10.31 7.28 -4.09
N TYR A 409 -11.40 7.99 -3.79
CA TYR A 409 -12.29 8.55 -4.78
C TYR A 409 -13.04 9.75 -4.16
N ARG A 410 -13.69 10.53 -5.03
CA ARG A 410 -14.51 11.67 -4.62
C ARG A 410 -15.93 11.52 -5.13
N LEU A 411 -16.87 12.01 -4.32
CA LEU A 411 -18.27 12.19 -4.69
C LEU A 411 -18.58 13.68 -4.66
N ARG A 412 -19.23 14.19 -5.70
CA ARG A 412 -19.76 15.56 -5.73
C ARG A 412 -21.27 15.51 -5.76
N PHE A 413 -21.91 16.23 -4.85
CA PHE A 413 -23.35 16.47 -4.87
C PHE A 413 -23.57 17.90 -5.35
N ALA A 414 -24.41 18.07 -6.37
CA ALA A 414 -24.80 19.36 -6.92
C ALA A 414 -26.32 19.54 -6.78
N PHE A 415 -26.74 20.73 -6.37
CA PHE A 415 -28.12 21.13 -6.12
C PHE A 415 -28.52 22.23 -7.09
N GLU A 416 -29.67 22.04 -7.75
CA GLU A 416 -30.23 23.01 -8.68
C GLU A 416 -31.67 23.38 -8.27
N GLY A 417 -31.95 24.68 -8.22
CA GLY A 417 -33.27 25.21 -7.90
C GLY A 417 -33.66 25.15 -6.42
N ALA A 418 -34.72 25.88 -6.08
CA ALA A 418 -35.23 25.92 -4.71
C ALA A 418 -35.80 24.57 -4.28
N GLY A 419 -35.49 24.15 -3.05
CA GLY A 419 -35.97 22.89 -2.46
C GLY A 419 -35.09 21.67 -2.76
N ALA A 420 -34.03 21.81 -3.56
CA ALA A 420 -33.01 20.78 -3.73
C ALA A 420 -32.26 20.53 -2.42
N SER A 421 -32.30 19.29 -1.93
CA SER A 421 -31.64 18.90 -0.69
C SER A 421 -31.42 17.39 -0.59
N ILE A 422 -30.53 16.98 0.31
CA ILE A 422 -30.38 15.58 0.71
C ILE A 422 -30.30 15.44 2.23
N THR A 423 -30.66 14.27 2.76
CA THR A 423 -30.20 13.90 4.12
C THR A 423 -28.71 13.59 4.11
N PRO A 424 -28.03 13.66 5.26
CA PRO A 424 -26.61 13.31 5.36
C PRO A 424 -26.38 11.88 4.86
N PRO A 425 -25.46 11.69 3.89
CA PRO A 425 -25.27 10.38 3.27
C PRO A 425 -24.59 9.38 4.21
N LEU A 426 -24.99 8.12 4.08
CA LEU A 426 -24.25 6.96 4.58
C LEU A 426 -23.52 6.31 3.41
N ILE A 427 -22.21 6.16 3.54
CA ILE A 427 -21.36 5.47 2.57
C ILE A 427 -20.77 4.24 3.26
N THR A 428 -20.87 3.06 2.63
CA THR A 428 -20.34 1.81 3.19
C THR A 428 -19.61 1.02 2.12
N HIS A 429 -18.48 0.41 2.49
CA HIS A 429 -17.70 -0.46 1.63
C HIS A 429 -17.27 -1.71 2.39
N ASP A 430 -17.28 -2.85 1.72
CA ASP A 430 -16.42 -3.97 2.08
C ASP A 430 -15.00 -3.70 1.57
N ILE A 431 -14.00 -4.04 2.39
CA ILE A 431 -12.57 -3.90 2.05
C ILE A 431 -11.83 -5.23 2.19
N GLN A 432 -10.73 -5.38 1.48
CA GLN A 432 -9.76 -6.46 1.72
C GLN A 432 -8.55 -5.93 2.48
N HIS A 433 -8.07 -6.69 3.46
CA HIS A 433 -6.78 -6.46 4.11
C HIS A 433 -6.07 -7.78 4.42
N SER A 434 -4.78 -7.72 4.71
CA SER A 434 -4.02 -8.84 5.25
C SER A 434 -4.35 -9.06 6.72
N GLN A 435 -4.42 -10.30 7.18
CA GLN A 435 -4.65 -10.62 8.59
C GLN A 435 -3.39 -10.50 9.45
N ARG A 436 -2.22 -10.86 8.88
CA ARG A 436 -0.95 -10.98 9.64
C ARG A 436 -0.46 -9.70 10.31
N PRO A 437 -0.58 -8.49 9.72
CA PRO A 437 -0.14 -7.26 10.37
C PRO A 437 -1.20 -6.66 11.31
N LEU A 438 -2.39 -7.26 11.43
CA LEU A 438 -3.36 -6.79 12.42
C LEU A 438 -2.84 -7.02 13.84
N PRO A 439 -3.18 -6.14 14.80
CA PRO A 439 -2.67 -6.22 16.17
C PRO A 439 -3.31 -7.39 16.95
N ALA A 440 -2.86 -8.62 16.69
CA ALA A 440 -3.43 -9.81 17.31
C ALA A 440 -3.11 -9.90 18.82
N LEU A 441 -3.98 -10.58 19.56
CA LEU A 441 -3.78 -10.86 20.98
C LEU A 441 -3.26 -12.30 21.16
N GLY A 442 -2.36 -12.49 22.11
CA GLY A 442 -1.93 -13.78 22.64
C GLY A 442 -2.61 -14.11 23.97
N GLN A 443 -2.39 -15.33 24.47
CA GLN A 443 -2.80 -15.71 25.83
C GLN A 443 -1.97 -14.92 26.86
N GLY A 444 -2.63 -14.49 27.93
CA GLY A 444 -2.02 -13.71 29.00
C GLY A 444 -2.19 -12.21 28.78
N GLU A 445 -1.23 -11.43 29.28
CA GLU A 445 -1.25 -9.98 29.19
C GLU A 445 -0.69 -9.52 27.84
N ASN A 446 -1.45 -8.68 27.14
CA ASN A 446 -1.08 -8.06 25.87
C ASN A 446 -0.88 -6.56 26.09
N THR A 447 0.20 -6.00 25.56
CA THR A 447 0.43 -4.54 25.52
C THR A 447 0.03 -4.01 24.17
N ILE A 448 -0.90 -3.07 24.16
CA ILE A 448 -1.41 -2.41 22.96
C ILE A 448 -0.89 -0.98 22.94
N ALA A 449 -0.32 -0.56 21.81
CA ALA A 449 0.05 0.82 21.59
C ALA A 449 -0.83 1.43 20.51
N PHE A 450 -1.38 2.60 20.82
CA PHE A 450 -2.09 3.46 19.89
C PHE A 450 -1.21 4.65 19.52
N SER A 451 -1.25 5.06 18.26
CA SER A 451 -0.72 6.34 17.83
C SER A 451 -1.57 7.00 16.77
N ALA A 452 -1.60 8.33 16.79
CA ALA A 452 -1.97 9.19 15.67
C ALA A 452 -0.74 9.96 15.23
N GLY A 453 -0.52 10.05 13.92
CA GLY A 453 0.62 10.75 13.34
C GLY A 453 0.31 12.21 12.99
N PRO A 454 1.14 12.84 12.15
CA PRO A 454 0.92 14.21 11.67
C PRO A 454 -0.44 14.36 10.96
N ASP A 455 -0.99 15.57 11.05
CA ASP A 455 -2.24 16.00 10.40
C ASP A 455 -2.04 16.17 8.88
N GLU A 456 -1.79 15.06 8.20
CA GLU A 456 -1.43 15.01 6.80
C GLU A 456 -2.32 14.05 6.02
N GLY A 457 -2.79 14.52 4.86
CA GLY A 457 -3.40 13.70 3.83
C GLY A 457 -2.43 13.46 2.68
N THR A 458 -2.77 12.51 1.82
CA THR A 458 -1.98 12.19 0.62
C THR A 458 -2.90 12.10 -0.59
N ILE A 459 -2.51 12.73 -1.69
CA ILE A 459 -3.03 12.41 -3.02
C ILE A 459 -2.04 11.50 -3.73
N THR A 460 -2.54 10.40 -4.28
CA THR A 460 -1.74 9.46 -5.07
C THR A 460 -2.11 9.58 -6.54
N ILE A 461 -1.09 9.59 -7.40
CA ILE A 461 -1.17 9.39 -8.84
C ILE A 461 -0.37 8.13 -9.15
N GLU A 462 -1.09 7.09 -9.55
CA GLU A 462 -0.51 5.81 -9.98
C GLU A 462 -1.30 5.34 -11.20
N GLY A 463 -0.77 5.69 -12.39
CA GLY A 463 -1.44 5.43 -13.66
C GLY A 463 -1.33 3.96 -14.07
N ALA A 464 -2.47 3.38 -14.45
CA ALA A 464 -2.54 2.08 -15.11
C ALA A 464 -2.00 2.15 -16.55
N GLY A 465 -1.51 1.01 -17.04
CA GLY A 465 -1.12 0.86 -18.45
C GLY A 465 -2.33 0.94 -19.37
N LEU A 466 -2.11 1.26 -20.65
CA LEU A 466 -3.20 1.40 -21.62
C LEU A 466 -4.00 0.10 -21.84
N LYS A 467 -3.37 -1.06 -21.62
CA LYS A 467 -4.05 -2.38 -21.65
C LYS A 467 -5.10 -2.54 -20.55
N SER A 468 -5.02 -1.73 -19.50
CA SER A 468 -5.92 -1.72 -18.35
C SER A 468 -6.98 -0.62 -18.45
N LYS A 469 -7.09 0.07 -19.60
CA LYS A 469 -8.06 1.13 -19.84
C LYS A 469 -9.49 0.64 -19.56
N GLY A 470 -10.24 1.44 -18.80
CA GLY A 470 -11.59 1.09 -18.36
C GLY A 470 -11.67 0.25 -17.08
N LYS A 471 -10.53 -0.25 -16.57
CA LYS A 471 -10.45 -0.98 -15.29
C LYS A 471 -9.80 -0.13 -14.18
N GLY A 472 -8.81 0.69 -14.55
CA GLY A 472 -8.12 1.65 -13.67
C GLY A 472 -7.89 2.99 -14.38
N PRO A 473 -7.70 4.11 -13.65
CA PRO A 473 -7.24 5.36 -14.24
C PRO A 473 -5.86 5.17 -14.84
N THR A 474 -5.71 5.54 -16.11
CA THR A 474 -4.44 5.55 -16.82
C THR A 474 -3.68 6.84 -16.56
N PHE A 475 -2.42 6.92 -17.01
CA PHE A 475 -1.68 8.19 -16.99
C PHE A 475 -2.40 9.32 -17.76
N GLU A 476 -3.19 8.99 -18.80
CA GLU A 476 -3.98 9.96 -19.56
C GLU A 476 -5.11 10.55 -18.72
N ASP A 477 -5.76 9.71 -17.90
CA ASP A 477 -6.84 10.13 -17.00
C ASP A 477 -6.31 11.02 -15.85
N PHE A 478 -5.02 10.95 -15.55
CA PHE A 478 -4.34 11.91 -14.67
C PHE A 478 -3.80 13.16 -15.40
N HIS A 479 -4.23 13.37 -16.65
CA HIS A 479 -3.88 14.51 -17.50
C HIS A 479 -2.36 14.68 -17.69
N ALA A 480 -1.61 13.57 -17.73
CA ALA A 480 -0.18 13.62 -17.97
C ALA A 480 0.13 14.14 -19.37
N LYS A 481 1.01 15.13 -19.46
CA LYS A 481 1.51 15.68 -20.72
C LYS A 481 2.74 14.90 -21.18
N LEU A 482 2.68 14.38 -22.40
CA LEU A 482 3.81 13.73 -23.07
C LEU A 482 4.47 14.68 -24.06
N GLU A 483 5.79 14.77 -24.02
CA GLU A 483 6.60 15.55 -24.96
C GLU A 483 7.69 14.64 -25.53
N ASN A 484 7.73 14.47 -26.86
CA ASN A 484 8.72 13.62 -27.55
C ASN A 484 8.82 12.18 -27.01
N ILE A 485 7.70 11.64 -26.49
CA ILE A 485 7.57 10.28 -25.96
C ILE A 485 6.41 9.60 -26.69
N ASN A 486 6.66 8.44 -27.28
CA ASN A 486 5.61 7.55 -27.77
C ASN A 486 4.87 6.91 -26.58
N LYS A 487 3.53 6.85 -26.62
CA LYS A 487 2.70 6.23 -25.59
C LYS A 487 3.12 4.79 -25.25
N GLY A 488 3.65 4.04 -26.23
CA GLY A 488 4.16 2.69 -26.01
C GLY A 488 5.29 2.61 -24.97
N ILE A 489 6.00 3.71 -24.69
CA ILE A 489 7.09 3.78 -23.69
C ILE A 489 6.59 3.55 -22.27
N LEU A 490 5.30 3.83 -22.06
CA LEU A 490 4.59 3.57 -20.81
C LEU A 490 3.98 2.15 -20.79
N GLU A 491 4.41 1.31 -21.74
CA GLU A 491 4.19 -0.13 -21.75
C GLU A 491 5.55 -0.84 -21.74
N GLN A 492 5.57 -2.10 -21.29
CA GLN A 492 6.76 -2.95 -21.07
C GLN A 492 7.77 -3.04 -22.23
N TRP A 493 7.45 -2.50 -23.42
CA TRP A 493 8.23 -2.65 -24.65
C TRP A 493 8.44 -1.38 -25.48
N GLY A 494 7.93 -0.21 -25.09
CA GLY A 494 8.20 1.00 -25.86
C GLY A 494 9.49 1.67 -25.46
N THR A 495 10.25 2.11 -26.45
CA THR A 495 11.48 2.87 -26.27
C THR A 495 11.24 4.34 -26.62
N MET A 496 11.85 5.26 -25.86
CA MET A 496 12.05 6.63 -26.35
C MET A 496 12.57 6.56 -27.79
N SER A 497 12.08 7.46 -28.66
CA SER A 497 12.54 7.54 -30.06
C SER A 497 14.07 7.37 -30.11
N PRO A 498 14.62 6.61 -31.08
CA PRO A 498 16.05 6.36 -31.15
C PRO A 498 16.79 7.71 -31.19
N GLU A 499 17.64 7.93 -30.19
CA GLU A 499 18.38 9.17 -29.91
C GLU A 499 17.49 10.42 -29.69
N GLY A 500 17.38 10.90 -28.45
CA GLY A 500 16.66 12.14 -28.15
C GLY A 500 16.33 12.37 -26.69
N THR A 501 15.63 13.47 -26.45
CA THR A 501 15.07 13.82 -25.14
C THR A 501 13.54 13.85 -25.22
N GLY A 502 12.89 13.58 -24.10
CA GLY A 502 11.44 13.60 -23.98
C GLY A 502 11.00 13.63 -22.53
N SER A 503 9.73 13.94 -22.27
CA SER A 503 9.25 14.01 -20.89
C SER A 503 7.80 13.55 -20.71
N VAL A 504 7.51 13.06 -19.51
CA VAL A 504 6.16 12.85 -18.99
C VAL A 504 5.98 13.81 -17.83
N THR A 505 5.00 14.69 -17.88
CA THR A 505 4.72 15.69 -16.84
C THR A 505 3.31 15.52 -16.30
N TYR A 506 3.18 15.24 -15.01
CA TYR A 506 1.90 15.11 -14.31
C TYR A 506 1.55 16.41 -13.59
N PRO A 507 0.33 16.96 -13.77
CA PRO A 507 -0.19 17.99 -12.90
C PRO A 507 -0.56 17.38 -11.54
N VAL A 508 -0.19 18.05 -10.47
CA VAL A 508 -0.51 17.67 -9.10
C VAL A 508 -1.18 18.86 -8.42
N GLU A 509 -2.37 18.64 -7.89
CA GLU A 509 -3.09 19.62 -7.08
C GLU A 509 -3.54 18.99 -5.77
N THR A 510 -3.33 19.70 -4.67
CA THR A 510 -3.65 19.26 -3.31
C THR A 510 -4.73 20.15 -2.69
N PRO A 511 -5.61 19.62 -1.82
CA PRO A 511 -6.71 20.40 -1.24
C PRO A 511 -6.23 21.58 -0.39
N ASN A 512 -5.08 21.39 0.25
CA ASN A 512 -4.41 22.35 1.11
C ASN A 512 -2.92 22.36 0.82
N ASP A 513 -2.19 23.17 1.58
CA ASP A 513 -0.76 23.39 1.39
C ASP A 513 0.02 22.07 1.40
N MET A 514 0.79 21.86 0.32
CA MET A 514 1.60 20.69 0.10
C MET A 514 2.80 20.69 1.05
N LYS A 515 3.10 19.52 1.62
CA LYS A 515 4.16 19.29 2.61
C LYS A 515 5.38 18.62 2.00
N ARG A 516 5.16 17.64 1.13
CA ARG A 516 6.21 16.92 0.41
C ARG A 516 5.66 16.22 -0.84
N LEU A 517 6.52 16.04 -1.82
CA LEU A 517 6.30 15.18 -2.98
C LEU A 517 7.20 13.96 -2.85
N ARG A 518 6.60 12.77 -2.79
CA ARG A 518 7.29 11.49 -2.81
C ARG A 518 6.98 10.83 -4.14
N PHE A 519 7.98 10.61 -4.98
CA PHE A 519 7.73 10.11 -6.32
C PHE A 519 8.90 9.36 -6.88
N GLY A 520 8.61 8.49 -7.83
CA GLY A 520 9.62 7.63 -8.42
C GLY A 520 9.13 6.89 -9.62
N CYS A 521 10.04 6.11 -10.18
CA CYS A 521 9.76 5.28 -11.31
C CYS A 521 10.56 3.98 -11.30
N ASP A 522 10.01 2.99 -11.98
CA ASP A 522 10.77 1.86 -12.51
C ASP A 522 11.17 2.20 -13.95
N TYR A 523 12.43 1.95 -14.28
CA TYR A 523 13.02 2.44 -15.53
C TYR A 523 14.07 1.48 -16.10
N ARG A 524 14.31 1.64 -17.40
CA ARG A 524 15.51 1.16 -18.09
C ARG A 524 16.29 2.34 -18.64
N ALA A 525 17.61 2.25 -18.58
CA ALA A 525 18.54 3.22 -19.17
C ALA A 525 19.75 2.44 -19.72
N GLY A 526 19.65 1.96 -20.97
CA GLY A 526 20.53 0.91 -21.48
C GLY A 526 22.00 1.31 -21.68
N GLY A 527 22.27 2.57 -22.01
CA GLY A 527 23.60 3.07 -22.35
C GLY A 527 24.12 4.17 -21.42
N GLU A 528 25.40 4.51 -21.61
CA GLU A 528 26.02 5.66 -20.95
C GLU A 528 25.42 6.98 -21.47
N GLY A 529 24.82 7.76 -20.57
CA GLY A 529 24.10 8.98 -20.89
C GLY A 529 22.58 8.81 -21.01
N ASP A 530 22.07 7.57 -21.01
CA ASP A 530 20.65 7.29 -20.84
C ASP A 530 20.20 7.59 -19.41
N GLY A 531 18.91 7.88 -19.22
CA GLY A 531 18.31 7.97 -17.89
C GLY A 531 17.16 8.96 -17.81
N TRP A 532 16.58 9.06 -16.62
CA TRP A 532 15.54 10.04 -16.31
C TRP A 532 15.99 11.00 -15.21
N ASP A 533 15.75 12.29 -15.42
CA ASP A 533 15.75 13.27 -14.34
C ASP A 533 14.35 13.32 -13.74
N LEU A 534 14.29 13.20 -12.42
CA LEU A 534 13.08 13.26 -11.60
C LEU A 534 12.97 14.70 -11.10
N GLN A 535 12.06 15.46 -11.69
CA GLN A 535 11.99 16.91 -11.56
C GLN A 535 10.66 17.38 -10.99
N VAL A 536 10.67 18.53 -10.33
CA VAL A 536 9.49 19.22 -9.84
C VAL A 536 9.48 20.69 -10.28
N SER A 537 8.29 21.25 -10.47
CA SER A 537 8.09 22.69 -10.67
C SER A 537 6.93 23.17 -9.80
N PHE A 538 7.10 24.37 -9.23
CA PHE A 538 6.10 25.06 -8.40
C PHE A 538 5.69 26.42 -9.00
N ASP A 539 6.09 26.70 -10.24
CA ASP A 539 5.89 27.98 -10.93
C ASP A 539 5.24 27.81 -12.31
N ASP A 540 4.31 26.85 -12.40
CA ASP A 540 3.59 26.47 -13.62
C ASP A 540 4.52 26.01 -14.76
N GLY A 541 5.64 25.38 -14.42
CA GLY A 541 6.58 24.81 -15.38
C GLY A 541 7.55 25.80 -16.00
N LYS A 542 7.68 27.03 -15.44
CA LYS A 542 8.68 28.00 -15.89
C LYS A 542 10.09 27.54 -15.53
N THR A 543 10.26 26.95 -14.35
CA THR A 543 11.51 26.34 -13.90
C THR A 543 11.27 24.95 -13.35
N PHE A 544 12.25 24.05 -13.55
CA PHE A 544 12.24 22.69 -13.02
C PHE A 544 13.49 22.44 -12.19
N THR A 545 13.31 21.89 -11.00
CA THR A 545 14.39 21.46 -10.11
C THR A 545 14.51 19.94 -10.16
N THR A 546 15.71 19.43 -10.45
CA THR A 546 15.99 17.99 -10.39
C THR A 546 16.17 17.55 -8.94
N VAL A 547 15.30 16.66 -8.47
CA VAL A 547 15.32 16.05 -7.13
C VAL A 547 16.17 14.78 -7.14
N GLY A 548 16.18 14.05 -8.26
CA GLY A 548 17.03 12.88 -8.44
C GLY A 548 17.23 12.51 -9.89
N ARG A 549 18.17 11.60 -10.14
CA ARG A 549 18.45 11.05 -11.46
C ARG A 549 18.55 9.53 -11.45
N THR A 550 18.11 8.90 -12.52
CA THR A 550 18.17 7.46 -12.79
C THR A 550 19.09 7.16 -13.97
N PRO A 551 20.43 7.23 -13.79
CA PRO A 551 21.37 7.11 -14.90
C PRO A 551 21.52 5.66 -15.38
N GLY A 552 21.84 5.47 -16.67
CA GLY A 552 22.36 4.22 -17.22
C GLY A 552 23.88 4.05 -17.04
N PRO A 553 24.46 2.88 -17.36
CA PRO A 553 23.80 1.70 -17.94
C PRO A 553 23.12 0.84 -16.86
N ILE A 554 21.80 0.75 -16.94
CA ILE A 554 20.94 -0.06 -16.07
C ILE A 554 19.90 -0.75 -16.93
N LYS A 555 19.89 -2.08 -16.92
CA LYS A 555 18.92 -2.89 -17.67
C LYS A 555 17.49 -2.67 -17.17
N GLN A 556 17.34 -2.57 -15.86
CA GLN A 556 16.12 -2.26 -15.16
C GLN A 556 16.43 -1.94 -13.69
N SER A 557 15.77 -0.95 -13.10
CA SER A 557 15.84 -0.62 -11.67
C SER A 557 14.67 0.29 -11.31
N ALA A 558 14.41 0.46 -10.02
CA ALA A 558 13.50 1.46 -9.50
C ALA A 558 14.24 2.53 -8.70
N LYS A 559 13.74 3.76 -8.73
CA LYS A 559 14.20 4.85 -7.87
C LYS A 559 13.02 5.66 -7.36
N PHE A 560 13.02 5.89 -6.06
CA PHE A 560 12.05 6.73 -5.37
C PHE A 560 12.77 7.87 -4.66
N VAL A 561 12.23 9.08 -4.73
CA VAL A 561 12.81 10.29 -4.15
C VAL A 561 11.75 11.09 -3.38
N THR A 562 12.22 11.90 -2.44
CA THR A 562 11.37 12.82 -1.67
C THR A 562 11.86 14.25 -1.89
N CYS A 563 10.95 15.15 -2.26
CA CYS A 563 11.15 16.60 -2.26
C CYS A 563 10.37 17.20 -1.09
N SER A 564 11.09 17.73 -0.10
CA SER A 564 10.51 18.40 1.08
C SER A 564 10.63 19.92 1.02
N ASP A 565 11.47 20.46 0.13
CA ASP A 565 11.69 21.90 -0.05
C ASP A 565 10.57 22.51 -0.91
N ILE A 566 9.34 22.48 -0.39
CA ILE A 566 8.16 23.03 -1.06
C ILE A 566 7.95 24.48 -0.64
N PRO A 567 7.76 25.43 -1.58
CA PRO A 567 7.46 26.81 -1.22
C PRO A 567 6.20 26.91 -0.36
N PRO A 568 6.16 27.78 0.67
CA PRO A 568 4.98 27.93 1.52
C PRO A 568 3.71 28.24 0.71
N LYS A 569 2.56 27.72 1.15
CA LYS A 569 1.25 27.92 0.50
C LYS A 569 1.13 27.35 -0.92
N THR A 570 2.06 26.50 -1.32
CA THR A 570 1.98 25.78 -2.60
C THR A 570 0.92 24.69 -2.52
N ARG A 571 -0.01 24.69 -3.46
CA ARG A 571 -1.02 23.61 -3.63
C ARG A 571 -0.92 22.90 -4.97
N LYS A 572 -0.18 23.49 -5.91
CA LYS A 572 -0.01 23.01 -7.28
C LYS A 572 1.46 22.74 -7.56
N ALA A 573 1.73 21.63 -8.22
CA ALA A 573 3.05 21.29 -8.71
C ALA A 573 2.96 20.59 -10.06
N LEU A 574 4.04 20.61 -10.82
CA LEU A 574 4.25 19.70 -11.93
C LEU A 574 5.35 18.72 -11.54
N VAL A 575 5.08 17.42 -11.64
CA VAL A 575 6.10 16.38 -11.49
C VAL A 575 6.48 15.86 -12.86
N ARG A 576 7.76 15.94 -13.20
CA ARG A 576 8.28 15.61 -14.53
C ARG A 576 9.33 14.50 -14.46
N PHE A 577 9.14 13.50 -15.30
CA PHE A 577 10.17 12.51 -15.66
C PHE A 577 10.78 12.95 -16.99
N SER A 578 11.97 13.53 -16.97
CA SER A 578 12.67 14.04 -18.17
C SER A 578 13.73 13.03 -18.62
N GLY A 579 13.46 12.33 -19.71
CA GLY A 579 14.29 11.27 -20.24
C GLY A 579 15.33 11.75 -21.25
N ALA A 580 16.49 11.12 -21.23
CA ALA A 580 17.48 11.13 -22.31
C ALA A 580 17.71 9.68 -22.79
N SER A 581 17.76 9.49 -24.10
CA SER A 581 17.96 8.18 -24.75
C SER A 581 19.00 8.29 -25.86
N LYS A 582 19.92 7.34 -25.89
CA LYS A 582 20.85 7.02 -26.99
C LYS A 582 20.52 5.65 -27.60
N GLY A 583 19.35 5.08 -27.31
CA GLY A 583 18.87 3.88 -27.97
C GLY A 583 17.92 3.00 -27.16
N ASN A 584 17.93 3.07 -25.81
CA ASN A 584 17.09 2.18 -24.99
C ASN A 584 16.79 2.73 -23.59
N THR A 585 15.97 3.79 -23.53
CA THR A 585 15.42 4.37 -22.28
C THR A 585 13.91 4.13 -22.21
N VAL A 586 13.44 3.56 -21.09
CA VAL A 586 12.03 3.17 -20.85
C VAL A 586 11.58 3.63 -19.46
N LEU A 587 10.30 3.98 -19.32
CA LEU A 587 9.64 4.30 -18.06
C LEU A 587 8.51 3.28 -17.82
N PHE A 588 8.80 2.23 -17.04
CA PHE A 588 7.89 1.10 -16.87
C PHE A 588 6.76 1.38 -15.89
N ARG A 589 7.03 2.14 -14.83
CA ARG A 589 6.05 2.53 -13.80
C ARG A 589 6.38 3.93 -13.29
N SER A 590 5.37 4.68 -12.87
CA SER A 590 5.56 5.91 -12.12
C SER A 590 4.51 6.03 -11.03
N ARG A 591 4.94 6.44 -9.85
CA ARG A 591 4.05 6.75 -8.71
C ARG A 591 4.42 8.11 -8.16
N ILE A 592 3.41 8.91 -7.85
CA ILE A 592 3.55 10.21 -7.21
C ILE A 592 2.58 10.24 -6.02
N ASP A 593 3.11 10.53 -4.85
CA ASP A 593 2.38 10.78 -3.62
C ASP A 593 2.64 12.23 -3.19
N ALA A 594 1.59 13.05 -3.18
CA ALA A 594 1.63 14.44 -2.74
C ALA A 594 1.00 14.54 -1.35
N ASP A 595 1.84 14.66 -0.33
CA ASP A 595 1.38 14.82 1.04
C ASP A 595 1.08 16.29 1.31
N TYR A 596 -0.03 16.58 1.97
CA TYR A 596 -0.54 17.93 2.20
C TYR A 596 -1.10 18.08 3.62
N VAL A 597 -1.24 19.32 4.09
CA VAL A 597 -1.86 19.61 5.40
C VAL A 597 -3.33 19.20 5.38
N GLU A 598 -3.71 18.20 6.19
CA GLU A 598 -5.08 17.72 6.19
C GLU A 598 -6.05 18.82 6.63
N ALA A 599 -7.14 18.98 5.86
CA ALA A 599 -8.15 19.98 6.21
C ALA A 599 -8.80 19.59 7.53
N HIS A 600 -8.85 20.52 8.49
CA HIS A 600 -9.38 20.27 9.82
C HIS A 600 -8.65 19.12 10.56
N GLY A 601 -7.41 18.81 10.16
CA GLY A 601 -6.61 17.80 10.82
C GLY A 601 -6.20 18.24 12.22
N ALA A 602 -6.52 17.41 13.21
CA ALA A 602 -6.03 17.52 14.57
C ALA A 602 -6.32 16.23 15.32
N PHE A 603 -5.62 16.00 16.43
CA PHE A 603 -5.95 14.88 17.29
C PHE A 603 -7.32 15.06 17.97
N ALA A 604 -8.10 13.99 17.99
CA ALA A 604 -9.30 13.82 18.81
C ALA A 604 -9.29 12.41 19.41
N PRO A 605 -9.98 12.17 20.54
CA PRO A 605 -10.04 10.84 21.13
C PRO A 605 -10.57 9.79 20.14
N VAL A 606 -9.89 8.63 20.10
CA VAL A 606 -10.22 7.50 19.21
C VAL A 606 -10.61 6.31 20.07
N GLN A 607 -11.78 5.73 19.78
CA GLN A 607 -12.20 4.48 20.37
C GLN A 607 -11.60 3.32 19.58
N VAL A 608 -10.93 2.41 20.27
CA VAL A 608 -10.42 1.15 19.75
C VAL A 608 -11.20 0.02 20.42
N THR A 609 -11.90 -0.79 19.63
CA THR A 609 -12.65 -1.95 20.12
C THR A 609 -12.03 -3.24 19.60
N TYR A 610 -11.61 -4.10 20.52
CA TYR A 610 -11.19 -5.47 20.22
C TYR A 610 -12.32 -6.44 20.44
N GLN A 611 -12.48 -7.40 19.53
CA GLN A 611 -13.40 -8.52 19.65
C GLN A 611 -12.64 -9.83 19.41
N TRP A 612 -12.81 -10.79 20.32
CA TRP A 612 -12.21 -12.12 20.23
C TRP A 612 -13.08 -13.17 20.90
N GLU A 613 -12.74 -14.45 20.75
CA GLU A 613 -13.38 -15.56 21.46
C GLU A 613 -12.37 -16.27 22.38
N GLU A 614 -12.83 -16.69 23.55
CA GLU A 614 -12.11 -17.57 24.47
C GLU A 614 -12.97 -18.81 24.77
N ASN A 615 -12.50 -19.99 24.36
CA ASN A 615 -13.26 -21.24 24.47
C ASN A 615 -14.69 -21.13 23.89
N GLY A 616 -14.82 -20.43 22.76
CA GLY A 616 -16.10 -20.19 22.09
C GLY A 616 -16.98 -19.10 22.74
N GLN A 617 -16.53 -18.44 23.79
CA GLN A 617 -17.24 -17.32 24.41
C GLN A 617 -16.74 -15.99 23.85
N ALA A 618 -17.65 -15.16 23.37
CA ALA A 618 -17.32 -13.82 22.87
C ALA A 618 -16.77 -12.94 24.00
N LYS A 619 -15.71 -12.21 23.70
CA LYS A 619 -15.03 -11.23 24.56
C LYS A 619 -14.87 -9.92 23.80
N GLN A 620 -14.83 -8.84 24.56
CA GLN A 620 -14.66 -7.50 24.02
C GLN A 620 -13.86 -6.64 25.00
N ASP A 621 -13.01 -5.78 24.44
CA ASP A 621 -12.36 -4.68 25.14
C ASP A 621 -12.63 -3.39 24.36
N VAL A 622 -12.89 -2.30 25.08
CA VAL A 622 -13.13 -0.97 24.50
C VAL A 622 -12.22 0.00 25.22
N HIS A 623 -11.27 0.58 24.48
CA HIS A 623 -10.35 1.59 24.97
C HIS A 623 -10.58 2.90 24.24
N ILE A 624 -10.56 4.02 24.95
CA ILE A 624 -10.61 5.36 24.36
C ILE A 624 -9.23 5.99 24.52
N ALA A 625 -8.49 6.10 23.42
CA ALA A 625 -7.22 6.80 23.40
C ALA A 625 -7.46 8.30 23.49
N THR A 626 -7.07 8.92 24.61
CA THR A 626 -7.27 10.36 24.86
C THR A 626 -6.07 11.22 24.48
N SER A 627 -5.01 10.62 23.96
CA SER A 627 -3.80 11.29 23.47
C SER A 627 -3.29 10.67 22.18
N ALA A 628 -2.55 11.43 21.38
CA ALA A 628 -1.96 10.99 20.11
C ALA A 628 -0.96 9.84 20.24
N LYS A 629 -0.53 9.51 21.46
CA LYS A 629 0.19 8.29 21.81
C LYS A 629 -0.44 7.76 23.07
N ASP A 630 -0.79 6.49 23.09
CA ASP A 630 -1.38 5.84 24.25
C ASP A 630 -0.94 4.38 24.32
N THR A 631 -0.94 3.81 25.52
CA THR A 631 -0.56 2.41 25.76
C THR A 631 -1.43 1.83 26.86
N TYR A 632 -2.02 0.68 26.59
CA TYR A 632 -2.94 0.00 27.50
C TYR A 632 -2.77 -1.51 27.40
N LYS A 633 -3.48 -2.25 28.26
CA LYS A 633 -3.33 -3.69 28.38
C LYS A 633 -4.65 -4.40 28.19
N ILE A 634 -4.61 -5.54 27.48
CA ILE A 634 -5.74 -6.47 27.35
C ILE A 634 -5.27 -7.84 27.85
N SER A 635 -6.02 -8.46 28.74
CA SER A 635 -5.70 -9.80 29.25
C SER A 635 -6.61 -10.86 28.65
N CYS A 636 -6.01 -11.89 28.05
CA CYS A 636 -6.73 -13.06 27.55
C CYS A 636 -6.50 -14.27 28.45
N GLY A 637 -7.56 -14.86 28.99
CA GLY A 637 -7.45 -15.98 29.94
C GLY A 637 -6.95 -17.28 29.30
N THR A 638 -7.33 -17.51 28.05
CA THR A 638 -6.89 -18.64 27.21
C THR A 638 -6.40 -18.11 25.87
N LYS A 639 -5.85 -18.98 25.01
CA LYS A 639 -5.50 -18.62 23.63
C LYS A 639 -6.73 -18.00 22.93
N PRO A 640 -6.68 -16.71 22.56
CA PRO A 640 -7.82 -16.05 21.93
C PRO A 640 -7.93 -16.47 20.47
N LYS A 641 -9.17 -16.48 19.97
CA LYS A 641 -9.45 -16.52 18.53
C LYS A 641 -9.91 -15.14 18.11
N MET A 642 -9.08 -14.45 17.34
CA MET A 642 -9.34 -13.06 16.93
C MET A 642 -10.58 -12.97 16.04
N VAL A 643 -11.42 -11.96 16.28
CA VAL A 643 -12.62 -11.68 15.49
C VAL A 643 -12.47 -10.38 14.71
N ALA A 644 -12.34 -9.24 15.41
CA ALA A 644 -12.26 -7.94 14.77
C ALA A 644 -11.51 -6.90 15.62
N VAL A 645 -10.96 -5.90 14.94
CA VAL A 645 -10.52 -4.63 15.53
C VAL A 645 -11.26 -3.50 14.84
N VAL A 646 -11.93 -2.65 15.63
CA VAL A 646 -12.70 -1.50 15.17
C VAL A 646 -12.02 -0.23 15.66
N VAL A 647 -11.87 0.75 14.77
CA VAL A 647 -11.41 2.09 15.12
C VAL A 647 -12.41 3.12 14.61
N GLU A 648 -12.79 4.04 15.49
CA GLU A 648 -13.69 5.15 15.20
C GLU A 648 -13.35 6.32 16.13
N ARG A 649 -13.75 7.54 15.77
CA ARG A 649 -13.65 8.66 16.72
C ARG A 649 -14.60 8.41 17.90
N SER A 650 -14.14 8.71 19.12
CA SER A 650 -15.01 8.73 20.28
C SER A 650 -16.15 9.73 20.05
N LYS A 651 -17.35 9.35 20.48
CA LYS A 651 -18.53 10.22 20.45
C LYS A 651 -18.41 11.40 21.39
#